data_AF-A0A9P5PUH1-F1
#
_entry.id   AF-A0A9P5PUH1-F1
#
_cell.length_a   1.000
_cell.length_b   1.000
_cell.length_c   1.000
_cell.angle_alpha   90.00
_cell.angle_beta   90.00
_cell.angle_gamma   90.00
#
_symmetry.space_group_name_H-M   'P 1'
#
loop_
_entity.id
_entity.type
_entity.pdbx_description
1 polymer ?
#
loop_
_entity_poly.entity_id
_entity_poly.type
_entity_poly.pdbx_seq_one_letter_code
_entity_poly.pdbx_strand_id
1 'polypeptide(L)'
;MSHVRPTLDTGSIAPKFEGRAASGFLKFPQWSGESWLIVFSHPSLFLSELEALAERLLEIEQRDIKVIGLSRNWPDHVRYWKEALKSYTGEGKNVEIVRDEQGQISRLYKMLFEYDSKGVATIANTVVLVDPSEVIRLVMAYPLSLSTRCEEIFRFVDDNSGPFQDMPAEIFHQDAQGQGQIYVGEVVVSNDGSAATTDVVKSAATVINNVISESSSGSSSSTATDYVQHAIDVMDSLADLGKVMPFVAPAFVIIKAIIAVEQRARDVDTKCTDLVQRVTFMLSHLPALKKINVTDSTRQVIDRMNDTLKKSAALIQTYRKQSAVARRLSVHNKDRFASCALLVTQCTNDLMISLQIHQSVQLDILARPVPSDPEDEAAASFIDAHGGIDAVKGDEALVKQFASQMKLVVDDKIMEQLNTNISEVLQQNHDRLEQSLNDTVSASVIHGITDLATQLNESAKEQTFVCVQCNKQYHDSTNGEKSCSFHRADYDSWFKNYSCCSTQNPCQAGRHRPEHHCEYPYGNFFPFAYGILNYSDTKEEWTSVEDLNYETNEKVTVSVARLLRWKSRGAVPEIPTILIKVGQLSISKPFFFKTFNVHDLKVIARVVEITHQAVIFRSSHSEDEFSMAEWVLSAEGIISGVKLTAKASTSVQPYVQYCPIDISSCTKSGDVSTLSEGSFRAYKPSTPYILPEVQQVSGTLPEGKPRAVRKFKAQTTPNFPVIVKLMSDPPLVANPEFAISASDYFIGSISVFNKRAVSSMDPVTIASVTGFYRLVGDEEYKPVKSVELLNGVVMPCSIDPRQTWTLNFRVTVLRDSEDAKVADSWLYCAFIARQRPLRIKLVLTDIEDEECSLVLDYVCPMRKQLGAGGDDIAFFYVADPLTWQRYCVHVAHDSKTGVEISNEFSTADRVTTKQAHQFTADIMKKIVYKALQSGDSEVDLDIGKDIDIGKSTAWSWKAWALIDLSCQRIYAFKILIKKYNEGAQDYACLGYAACPEYCEFYDEMRPIRYATEMIKFPELDPYVASPVILDDEFDDFVPEVPDTVQTGPSAPESDGRLESKVDDFVQAYKAPIIVQTGSPALLAVLEKMNKHLESIDENLSRQAREQEENSNSNLSRIARALEQLSHGSRF
;
A
#
# COMPACT_ATOMS: atom_id res chain seq x y z
N MET A 1 -25.48 -0.73 8.45
CA MET A 1 -25.24 0.28 9.51
C MET A 1 -24.71 1.52 8.84
N SER A 2 -25.40 2.63 9.05
CA SER A 2 -25.15 3.97 8.52
C SER A 2 -23.74 4.47 8.85
N HIS A 3 -23.02 4.96 7.83
CA HIS A 3 -21.74 5.64 7.99
C HIS A 3 -21.97 7.03 8.60
N VAL A 4 -21.92 7.15 9.92
CA VAL A 4 -21.83 8.46 10.59
C VAL A 4 -20.41 9.00 10.32
N ARG A 5 -20.32 10.07 9.54
CA ARG A 5 -19.05 10.74 9.19
C ARG A 5 -18.54 11.57 10.39
N PRO A 6 -17.27 11.48 10.79
CA PRO A 6 -16.68 12.47 11.67
C PRO A 6 -16.19 13.67 10.83
N THR A 7 -16.97 14.75 10.75
CA THR A 7 -16.55 16.02 10.13
C THR A 7 -15.63 16.83 11.04
N LEU A 8 -14.72 17.59 10.44
CA LEU A 8 -13.94 18.65 11.12
C LEU A 8 -14.86 19.89 11.17
N ASP A 9 -15.12 20.44 12.36
CA ASP A 9 -16.15 21.48 12.50
C ASP A 9 -15.60 22.87 12.15
N THR A 10 -16.26 23.56 11.23
CA THR A 10 -16.03 24.99 10.96
C THR A 10 -16.30 25.80 12.23
N GLY A 11 -15.47 26.81 12.50
CA GLY A 11 -15.51 27.60 13.74
C GLY A 11 -14.68 27.02 14.89
N SER A 12 -14.12 25.82 14.75
CA SER A 12 -13.20 25.24 15.75
C SER A 12 -11.75 25.71 15.55
N ILE A 13 -10.95 25.68 16.62
CA ILE A 13 -9.52 25.99 16.55
C ILE A 13 -8.79 24.86 15.81
N ALA A 14 -7.97 25.21 14.83
CA ALA A 14 -7.17 24.28 14.04
C ALA A 14 -6.20 23.48 14.93
N PRO A 15 -6.13 22.15 14.79
CA PRO A 15 -5.22 21.32 15.57
C PRO A 15 -3.75 21.74 15.38
N LYS A 16 -3.04 21.94 16.49
CA LYS A 16 -1.62 22.30 16.46
C LYS A 16 -0.77 21.08 16.11
N PHE A 17 0.23 21.26 15.25
CA PHE A 17 1.13 20.18 14.86
C PHE A 17 2.57 20.67 14.65
N GLU A 18 3.49 19.73 14.77
CA GLU A 18 4.91 19.90 14.47
C GLU A 18 5.30 18.88 13.40
N GLY A 19 6.08 19.31 12.41
CA GLY A 19 6.43 18.46 11.28
C GLY A 19 7.71 18.89 10.58
N ARG A 20 8.34 17.93 9.90
CA ARG A 20 9.49 18.23 9.03
C ARG A 20 8.97 18.71 7.68
N ALA A 21 9.28 19.96 7.35
CA ALA A 21 8.99 20.63 6.09
C ALA A 21 10.22 20.65 5.16
N ALA A 22 10.05 21.15 3.93
CA ALA A 22 11.07 21.08 2.89
C ALA A 22 12.20 22.08 3.19
N SER A 23 11.86 23.21 3.81
CA SER A 23 12.78 24.22 4.30
C SER A 23 13.35 23.96 5.70
N GLY A 24 12.80 23.03 6.48
CA GLY A 24 13.25 22.77 7.84
C GLY A 24 12.16 22.23 8.77
N PHE A 25 12.40 22.29 10.08
CA PHE A 25 11.37 21.90 11.06
C PHE A 25 10.35 23.04 11.20
N LEU A 26 9.07 22.70 11.12
CA LEU A 26 7.95 23.64 11.11
C LEU A 26 7.00 23.32 12.26
N LYS A 27 6.54 24.36 12.95
CA LYS A 27 5.55 24.26 14.03
C LYS A 27 4.37 25.18 13.72
N PHE A 28 3.18 24.62 13.54
CA PHE A 28 1.94 25.39 13.46
C PHE A 28 1.42 25.61 14.90
N PRO A 29 1.04 26.85 15.30
CA PRO A 29 0.78 28.06 14.49
C PRO A 29 1.96 29.02 14.32
N GLN A 30 3.13 28.73 14.90
CA GLN A 30 4.29 29.64 14.86
C GLN A 30 4.74 29.98 13.43
N TRP A 31 4.64 29.02 12.51
CA TRP A 31 5.02 29.22 11.11
C TRP A 31 3.96 29.98 10.31
N SER A 32 2.66 29.77 10.57
CA SER A 32 1.60 30.52 9.89
C SER A 32 1.56 31.97 10.36
N GLY A 33 1.79 32.23 11.66
CA GLY A 33 1.74 33.58 12.21
C GLY A 33 0.35 34.20 12.04
N GLU A 34 0.31 35.47 11.63
CA GLU A 34 -0.93 36.23 11.36
C GLU A 34 -1.45 36.05 9.92
N SER A 35 -0.90 35.10 9.17
CA SER A 35 -1.28 34.81 7.79
C SER A 35 -2.43 33.80 7.73
N TRP A 36 -3.24 33.84 6.66
CA TRP A 36 -4.19 32.76 6.37
C TRP A 36 -3.44 31.46 6.08
N LEU A 37 -3.99 30.32 6.47
CA LEU A 37 -3.36 29.01 6.25
C LEU A 37 -4.29 28.05 5.49
N ILE A 38 -3.78 27.50 4.39
CA ILE A 38 -4.37 26.38 3.68
C ILE A 38 -3.61 25.10 4.06
N VAL A 39 -4.30 24.10 4.59
CA VAL A 39 -3.77 22.74 4.80
C VAL A 39 -4.48 21.80 3.84
N PHE A 40 -3.75 21.10 2.98
CA PHE A 40 -4.36 20.18 2.03
C PHE A 40 -3.64 18.83 1.92
N SER A 41 -4.40 17.82 1.46
CA SER A 41 -3.96 16.43 1.37
C SER A 41 -4.39 15.78 0.05
N HIS A 42 -3.59 14.86 -0.50
CA HIS A 42 -3.85 14.20 -1.79
C HIS A 42 -3.57 12.66 -1.76
N PRO A 43 -4.40 11.80 -2.39
CA PRO A 43 -4.23 10.34 -2.40
C PRO A 43 -3.21 9.79 -3.41
N SER A 44 -2.99 10.40 -4.59
CA SER A 44 -2.06 9.89 -5.63
C SER A 44 -1.73 10.90 -6.74
N LEU A 45 -0.45 11.01 -7.17
CA LEU A 45 0.10 11.99 -8.14
C LEU A 45 0.01 13.46 -7.66
N PHE A 46 0.82 13.79 -6.66
CA PHE A 46 0.97 15.14 -6.08
C PHE A 46 1.66 16.16 -7.01
N LEU A 47 2.06 15.74 -8.22
CA LEU A 47 2.86 16.53 -9.16
C LEU A 47 2.08 17.69 -9.78
N SER A 48 0.88 17.42 -10.30
CA SER A 48 0.05 18.41 -10.99
C SER A 48 -0.49 19.48 -10.05
N GLU A 49 -0.70 19.16 -8.77
CA GLU A 49 -1.11 20.15 -7.75
C GLU A 49 0.05 21.06 -7.35
N LEU A 50 1.27 20.53 -7.28
CA LEU A 50 2.48 21.33 -7.00
C LEU A 50 2.81 22.26 -8.17
N GLU A 51 2.66 21.83 -9.42
CA GLU A 51 2.83 22.70 -10.58
C GLU A 51 1.80 23.85 -10.59
N ALA A 52 0.53 23.55 -10.33
CA ALA A 52 -0.52 24.57 -10.25
C ALA A 52 -0.34 25.56 -9.08
N LEU A 53 0.21 25.11 -7.94
CA LEU A 53 0.60 26.01 -6.85
C LEU A 53 1.82 26.86 -7.21
N ALA A 54 2.79 26.29 -7.94
CA ALA A 54 3.96 27.03 -8.41
C ALA A 54 3.59 28.15 -9.39
N GLU A 55 2.59 27.92 -10.25
CA GLU A 55 2.04 28.95 -11.16
C GLU A 55 1.40 30.13 -10.41
N ARG A 56 0.79 29.89 -9.25
CA ARG A 56 0.00 30.88 -8.48
C ARG A 56 0.75 31.48 -7.28
N LEU A 57 2.07 31.29 -7.18
CA LEU A 57 2.87 31.76 -6.03
C LEU A 57 2.72 33.25 -5.73
N LEU A 58 2.72 34.09 -6.78
CA LEU A 58 2.56 35.54 -6.61
C LEU A 58 1.18 35.90 -6.04
N GLU A 59 0.12 35.21 -6.45
CA GLU A 59 -1.24 35.44 -5.96
C GLU A 59 -1.41 35.02 -4.50
N ILE A 60 -0.72 33.96 -4.09
CA ILE A 60 -0.67 33.45 -2.71
C ILE A 60 0.09 34.44 -1.81
N GLU A 61 1.25 34.91 -2.27
CA GLU A 61 2.09 35.88 -1.54
C GLU A 61 1.39 37.24 -1.37
N GLN A 62 0.70 37.74 -2.41
CA GLN A 62 -0.03 39.01 -2.36
C GLN A 62 -1.17 39.04 -1.33
N ARG A 63 -1.73 37.88 -0.99
CA ARG A 63 -2.89 37.74 -0.08
C ARG A 63 -2.50 37.34 1.34
N ASP A 64 -1.20 37.27 1.63
CA ASP A 64 -0.65 36.73 2.88
C ASP A 64 -1.25 35.36 3.24
N ILE A 65 -1.32 34.48 2.24
CA ILE A 65 -1.74 33.09 2.41
C ILE A 65 -0.50 32.21 2.51
N LYS A 66 -0.49 31.31 3.48
CA LYS A 66 0.46 30.22 3.61
C LYS A 66 -0.21 28.90 3.30
N VAL A 67 0.53 27.98 2.70
CA VAL A 67 0.01 26.70 2.22
C VAL A 67 0.88 25.57 2.74
N ILE A 68 0.25 24.56 3.33
CA ILE A 68 0.88 23.32 3.79
C ILE A 68 0.28 22.14 3.03
N GLY A 69 1.10 21.48 2.23
CA GLY A 69 0.75 20.22 1.55
C GLY A 69 1.26 19.01 2.34
N LEU A 70 0.37 18.10 2.73
CA LEU A 70 0.75 16.89 3.48
C LEU A 70 1.18 15.76 2.53
N SER A 71 2.38 15.21 2.74
CA SER A 71 2.95 14.18 1.86
C SER A 71 3.28 12.87 2.60
N ARG A 72 2.75 11.75 2.08
CA ARG A 72 3.16 10.39 2.46
C ARG A 72 4.39 9.87 1.70
N ASN A 73 4.79 10.49 0.59
CA ASN A 73 6.02 10.17 -0.15
C ASN A 73 6.94 11.41 -0.16
N TRP A 74 7.52 11.68 1.01
CA TRP A 74 8.26 12.89 1.28
C TRP A 74 9.45 13.16 0.34
N PRO A 75 10.36 12.20 0.06
CA PRO A 75 11.57 12.48 -0.71
C PRO A 75 11.28 12.90 -2.17
N ASP A 76 10.35 12.21 -2.83
CA ASP A 76 10.02 12.49 -4.22
C ASP A 76 9.27 13.82 -4.35
N HIS A 77 8.27 14.08 -3.52
CA HIS A 77 7.48 15.32 -3.61
C HIS A 77 8.33 16.57 -3.32
N VAL A 78 9.30 16.49 -2.40
CA VAL A 78 10.26 17.59 -2.16
C VAL A 78 11.17 17.83 -3.36
N ARG A 79 11.62 16.76 -4.05
CA ARG A 79 12.42 16.89 -5.28
C ARG A 79 11.60 17.61 -6.36
N TYR A 80 10.37 17.17 -6.59
CA TYR A 80 9.50 17.75 -7.61
C TYR A 80 9.09 19.19 -7.32
N TRP A 81 8.81 19.54 -6.07
CA TRP A 81 8.54 20.94 -5.70
C TRP A 81 9.72 21.86 -6.01
N LYS A 82 10.95 21.41 -5.71
CA LYS A 82 12.17 22.15 -6.05
C LYS A 82 12.40 22.27 -7.56
N GLU A 83 11.90 21.33 -8.35
CA GLU A 83 11.95 21.39 -9.81
C GLU A 83 10.89 22.37 -10.35
N ALA A 84 9.65 22.31 -9.84
CA ALA A 84 8.57 23.23 -10.21
C ALA A 84 8.94 24.70 -9.91
N LEU A 85 9.54 24.98 -8.74
CA LEU A 85 10.02 26.33 -8.38
C LEU A 85 11.08 26.90 -9.33
N LYS A 86 11.79 26.08 -10.11
CA LYS A 86 12.75 26.58 -11.12
C LYS A 86 12.07 27.12 -12.37
N SER A 87 10.84 26.69 -12.63
CA SER A 87 10.10 27.00 -13.85
C SER A 87 9.20 28.24 -13.72
N TYR A 88 8.97 28.74 -12.50
CA TYR A 88 8.02 29.84 -12.21
C TYR A 88 8.65 30.94 -11.33
N THR A 89 8.11 32.15 -11.37
CA THR A 89 8.78 33.39 -10.90
C THR A 89 8.47 33.80 -9.45
N GLY A 90 8.26 32.85 -8.53
CA GLY A 90 8.01 33.11 -7.09
C GLY A 90 9.06 32.45 -6.19
N GLU A 91 9.30 33.00 -4.99
CA GLU A 91 10.31 32.45 -4.06
C GLU A 91 9.82 31.19 -3.31
N GLY A 92 8.52 30.88 -3.39
CA GLY A 92 7.93 29.66 -2.83
C GLY A 92 7.91 29.62 -1.30
N LYS A 93 8.24 30.72 -0.62
CA LYS A 93 8.41 30.78 0.85
C LYS A 93 7.13 30.54 1.63
N ASN A 94 5.98 30.79 1.02
CA ASN A 94 4.66 30.62 1.63
C ASN A 94 4.07 29.23 1.40
N VAL A 95 4.74 28.34 0.65
CA VAL A 95 4.24 26.99 0.37
C VAL A 95 5.25 25.96 0.85
N GLU A 96 4.83 25.15 1.82
CA GLU A 96 5.64 24.07 2.37
C GLU A 96 4.96 22.73 2.15
N ILE A 97 5.75 21.73 1.75
CA ILE A 97 5.33 20.34 1.88
C ILE A 97 5.69 19.94 3.31
N VAL A 98 4.86 19.17 4.01
CA VAL A 98 5.17 18.58 5.32
C VAL A 98 5.13 17.05 5.27
N ARG A 99 6.12 16.40 5.90
CA ARG A 99 6.27 14.95 5.97
C ARG A 99 5.18 14.34 6.88
N ASP A 100 4.29 13.55 6.29
CA ASP A 100 3.20 12.87 6.99
C ASP A 100 3.09 11.39 6.59
N GLU A 101 4.22 10.68 6.52
CA GLU A 101 4.31 9.25 6.12
C GLU A 101 3.40 8.32 6.94
N GLN A 102 3.20 8.65 8.23
CA GLN A 102 2.36 7.88 9.15
C GLN A 102 0.91 8.40 9.22
N GLY A 103 0.56 9.43 8.44
CA GLY A 103 -0.77 10.03 8.41
C GLY A 103 -1.20 10.68 9.73
N GLN A 104 -0.26 11.08 10.59
CA GLN A 104 -0.55 11.65 11.91
C GLN A 104 -1.23 13.00 11.79
N ILE A 105 -0.72 13.88 10.91
CA ILE A 105 -1.30 15.21 10.67
C ILE A 105 -2.62 15.06 9.89
N SER A 106 -2.66 14.17 8.89
CA SER A 106 -3.89 13.85 8.16
C SER A 106 -5.00 13.31 9.08
N ARG A 107 -4.67 12.53 10.12
CA ARG A 107 -5.63 12.07 11.15
C ARG A 107 -6.10 13.22 12.04
N LEU A 108 -5.20 14.11 12.45
CA LEU A 108 -5.55 15.28 13.27
C LEU A 108 -6.59 16.16 12.57
N TYR A 109 -6.45 16.35 11.26
CA TYR A 109 -7.39 17.11 10.43
C TYR A 109 -8.54 16.25 9.86
N LYS A 110 -8.71 15.00 10.31
CA LYS A 110 -9.76 14.07 9.85
C LYS A 110 -9.81 13.86 8.32
N MET A 111 -8.67 13.89 7.65
CA MET A 111 -8.53 13.80 6.19
C MET A 111 -8.44 12.35 5.63
N LEU A 112 -8.68 11.31 6.45
CA LEU A 112 -8.64 9.90 6.04
C LEU A 112 -10.06 9.34 5.85
N PHE A 113 -10.38 8.82 4.65
CA PHE A 113 -11.78 8.53 4.26
C PHE A 113 -12.10 7.06 4.00
N GLU A 114 -11.25 6.30 3.30
CA GLU A 114 -11.55 4.93 2.87
C GLU A 114 -10.33 4.01 3.01
N TYR A 115 -10.54 2.69 2.86
CA TYR A 115 -9.45 1.72 2.78
C TYR A 115 -9.35 1.23 1.34
N ASP A 116 -8.16 1.27 0.75
CA ASP A 116 -7.92 0.69 -0.56
C ASP A 116 -8.09 -0.85 -0.54
N SER A 117 -7.98 -1.50 -1.72
CA SER A 117 -8.08 -2.97 -1.86
C SER A 117 -7.00 -3.74 -1.09
N LYS A 118 -6.01 -3.04 -0.50
CA LYS A 118 -4.94 -3.59 0.34
C LYS A 118 -5.14 -3.24 1.82
N GLY A 119 -6.28 -2.65 2.20
CA GLY A 119 -6.63 -2.33 3.57
C GLY A 119 -5.92 -1.09 4.14
N VAL A 120 -5.29 -0.25 3.31
CA VAL A 120 -4.59 0.97 3.73
C VAL A 120 -5.53 2.16 3.69
N ALA A 121 -5.57 2.97 4.75
CA ALA A 121 -6.38 4.19 4.76
C ALA A 121 -5.92 5.17 3.66
N THR A 122 -6.79 5.45 2.70
CA THR A 122 -6.62 6.41 1.62
C THR A 122 -6.95 7.80 2.16
N ILE A 123 -6.01 8.74 1.96
CA ILE A 123 -6.23 10.16 2.24
C ILE A 123 -7.25 10.70 1.24
N ALA A 124 -8.30 11.40 1.68
CA ALA A 124 -9.19 12.11 0.76
C ALA A 124 -8.55 13.42 0.28
N ASN A 125 -8.88 13.85 -0.93
CA ASN A 125 -8.64 15.21 -1.41
C ASN A 125 -9.39 16.20 -0.52
N THR A 126 -8.70 16.71 0.50
CA THR A 126 -9.28 17.58 1.52
C THR A 126 -8.45 18.85 1.63
N VAL A 127 -9.13 19.98 1.69
CA VAL A 127 -8.54 21.31 1.87
C VAL A 127 -9.19 21.95 3.08
N VAL A 128 -8.38 22.49 3.98
CA VAL A 128 -8.81 23.20 5.19
C VAL A 128 -8.23 24.60 5.14
N LEU A 129 -9.09 25.62 5.20
CA LEU A 129 -8.69 27.02 5.34
C LEU A 129 -8.83 27.44 6.80
N VAL A 130 -7.75 27.97 7.35
CA VAL A 130 -7.62 28.45 8.71
C VAL A 130 -7.30 29.94 8.66
N ASP A 131 -7.98 30.72 9.48
CA ASP A 131 -7.75 32.16 9.56
C ASP A 131 -6.58 32.53 10.49
N PRO A 132 -6.17 33.81 10.52
CA PRO A 132 -5.12 34.30 11.43
C PRO A 132 -5.41 34.09 12.93
N SER A 133 -6.67 33.87 13.31
CA SER A 133 -7.09 33.57 14.69
C SER A 133 -7.04 32.06 14.99
N GLU A 134 -6.41 31.27 14.12
CA GLU A 134 -6.32 29.81 14.18
C GLU A 134 -7.68 29.11 14.05
N VAL A 135 -8.73 29.78 13.58
CA VAL A 135 -10.07 29.22 13.44
C VAL A 135 -10.26 28.62 12.04
N ILE A 136 -10.76 27.40 11.98
CA ILE A 136 -11.12 26.73 10.73
C ILE A 136 -12.34 27.43 10.12
N ARG A 137 -12.17 28.06 8.96
CA ARG A 137 -13.24 28.77 8.26
C ARG A 137 -13.88 27.95 7.15
N LEU A 138 -13.13 27.04 6.55
CA LEU A 138 -13.60 26.25 5.44
C LEU A 138 -12.97 24.85 5.48
N VAL A 139 -13.78 23.82 5.29
CA VAL A 139 -13.34 22.44 5.09
C VAL A 139 -14.01 21.93 3.83
N MET A 140 -13.20 21.49 2.88
CA MET A 140 -13.64 21.09 1.55
C MET A 140 -13.11 19.71 1.24
N ALA A 141 -14.01 18.75 0.97
CA ALA A 141 -13.67 17.42 0.47
C ALA A 141 -14.22 17.29 -0.96
N TYR A 142 -13.36 17.02 -1.94
CA TYR A 142 -13.75 17.00 -3.35
C TYR A 142 -13.16 15.83 -4.13
N PRO A 143 -13.80 15.39 -5.24
CA PRO A 143 -13.25 14.40 -6.15
C PRO A 143 -12.21 14.95 -7.17
N LEU A 144 -11.89 16.26 -7.16
CA LEU A 144 -10.99 16.93 -8.12
C LEU A 144 -9.92 17.81 -7.43
N SER A 145 -8.86 18.16 -8.15
CA SER A 145 -7.60 18.77 -7.67
C SER A 145 -7.75 20.20 -7.13
N LEU A 146 -6.91 20.57 -6.15
CA LEU A 146 -6.83 21.90 -5.53
C LEU A 146 -6.73 23.05 -6.56
N SER A 147 -6.03 22.80 -7.66
CA SER A 147 -5.80 23.75 -8.77
C SER A 147 -7.08 24.35 -9.36
N THR A 148 -8.20 23.62 -9.36
CA THR A 148 -9.47 24.07 -9.92
C THR A 148 -10.31 24.91 -8.95
N ARG A 149 -9.92 24.99 -7.68
CA ARG A 149 -10.69 25.66 -6.61
C ARG A 149 -9.93 26.80 -5.91
N CYS A 150 -8.67 27.04 -6.27
CA CYS A 150 -7.87 28.15 -5.73
C CYS A 150 -8.55 29.52 -5.88
N GLU A 151 -9.23 29.78 -7.00
CA GLU A 151 -9.96 31.04 -7.23
C GLU A 151 -11.08 31.27 -6.22
N GLU A 152 -11.80 30.22 -5.81
CA GLU A 152 -12.87 30.34 -4.82
C GLU A 152 -12.30 30.62 -3.43
N ILE A 153 -11.15 30.02 -3.09
CA ILE A 153 -10.44 30.27 -1.83
C ILE A 153 -9.86 31.69 -1.81
N PHE A 154 -9.22 32.14 -2.90
CA PHE A 154 -8.65 33.48 -2.98
C PHE A 154 -9.73 34.54 -2.92
N ARG A 155 -10.86 34.35 -3.62
CA ARG A 155 -12.01 35.26 -3.51
C ARG A 155 -12.56 35.32 -2.09
N PHE A 156 -12.66 34.18 -1.41
CA PHE A 156 -13.10 34.16 -0.01
C PHE A 156 -12.12 34.92 0.90
N VAL A 157 -10.81 34.77 0.72
CA VAL A 157 -9.81 35.51 1.50
C VAL A 157 -9.89 37.01 1.20
N ASP A 158 -10.02 37.38 -0.08
CA ASP A 158 -10.15 38.78 -0.51
C ASP A 158 -11.39 39.43 0.11
N ASP A 159 -12.54 38.75 0.07
CA ASP A 159 -13.81 39.21 0.64
C ASP A 159 -13.78 39.35 2.18
N ASN A 160 -12.84 38.67 2.85
CA ASN A 160 -12.76 38.58 4.32
C ASN A 160 -11.39 39.00 4.90
N SER A 161 -10.67 39.86 4.17
CA SER A 161 -9.33 40.37 4.50
C SER A 161 -9.29 41.59 5.45
N GLY A 162 -10.46 42.04 5.95
CA GLY A 162 -10.60 43.18 6.90
C GLY A 162 -10.53 42.78 8.39
N PRO A 163 -10.57 43.75 9.34
CA PRO A 163 -10.64 43.44 10.76
C PRO A 163 -11.90 42.62 11.07
N PHE A 164 -11.71 41.45 11.70
CA PHE A 164 -12.72 40.41 11.92
C PHE A 164 -13.93 40.90 12.74
N GLN A 165 -14.88 41.58 12.12
CA GLN A 165 -16.24 41.76 12.60
C GLN A 165 -17.24 41.52 11.45
N ASP A 166 -18.09 40.51 11.69
CA ASP A 166 -19.30 40.12 10.96
C ASP A 166 -19.13 39.68 9.49
N MET A 167 -18.69 38.42 9.30
CA MET A 167 -18.86 37.69 8.05
C MET A 167 -20.33 37.26 7.85
N PRO A 168 -20.99 37.57 6.73
CA PRO A 168 -22.35 37.10 6.45
C PRO A 168 -22.35 35.62 6.01
N ALA A 169 -23.12 34.78 6.73
CA ALA A 169 -23.25 33.33 6.53
C ALA A 169 -23.87 32.89 5.18
N GLU A 170 -24.30 33.83 4.35
CA GLU A 170 -25.09 33.57 3.13
C GLU A 170 -24.25 33.06 1.94
N ILE A 171 -22.93 33.30 1.90
CA ILE A 171 -22.08 32.99 0.74
C ILE A 171 -21.87 31.47 0.54
N PHE A 172 -22.05 30.66 1.59
CA PHE A 172 -21.77 29.22 1.58
C PHE A 172 -22.98 28.33 1.85
N HIS A 173 -24.19 28.89 1.83
CA HIS A 173 -25.42 28.17 2.21
C HIS A 173 -25.28 27.43 3.56
N GLN A 174 -24.65 28.11 4.53
CA GLN A 174 -24.53 27.62 5.90
C GLN A 174 -25.78 27.97 6.68
N ASP A 175 -26.21 27.07 7.57
CA ASP A 175 -27.26 27.41 8.54
C ASP A 175 -26.72 28.34 9.65
N ALA A 176 -27.61 28.77 10.56
CA ALA A 176 -27.27 29.67 11.67
C ALA A 176 -26.22 29.12 12.66
N GLN A 177 -25.78 27.87 12.48
CA GLN A 177 -24.76 27.19 13.28
C GLN A 177 -23.45 26.97 12.49
N GLY A 178 -23.33 27.48 11.26
CA GLY A 178 -22.10 27.47 10.46
C GLY A 178 -21.83 26.15 9.73
N GLN A 179 -22.83 25.27 9.60
CA GLN A 179 -22.71 23.99 8.89
C GLN A 179 -23.29 24.09 7.47
N GLY A 180 -22.52 23.66 6.46
CA GLY A 180 -22.96 23.61 5.06
C GLY A 180 -23.90 22.42 4.79
N GLN A 181 -24.95 22.62 3.99
CA GLN A 181 -25.95 21.59 3.67
C GLN A 181 -25.35 20.31 3.06
N ILE A 182 -25.60 19.17 3.70
CA ILE A 182 -25.63 17.86 3.03
C ILE A 182 -27.09 17.51 2.80
N TYR A 183 -27.48 17.36 1.54
CA TYR A 183 -28.82 16.89 1.16
C TYR A 183 -29.11 15.51 1.74
N VAL A 184 -30.00 15.41 2.73
CA VAL A 184 -30.78 14.19 3.01
C VAL A 184 -32.15 14.63 3.55
N GLY A 185 -33.25 14.11 2.99
CA GLY A 185 -34.61 14.44 3.42
C GLY A 185 -34.90 14.07 4.88
N GLU A 186 -35.32 15.09 5.64
CA GLU A 186 -36.35 15.16 6.71
C GLU A 186 -36.57 13.94 7.65
N VAL A 187 -36.66 14.03 9.00
CA VAL A 187 -37.04 15.12 9.92
C VAL A 187 -36.37 14.95 11.32
N VAL A 188 -35.69 16.02 11.79
CA VAL A 188 -35.75 16.80 13.08
C VAL A 188 -36.41 16.15 14.33
N VAL A 189 -36.07 16.32 15.63
CA VAL A 189 -35.59 17.43 16.52
C VAL A 189 -35.09 16.76 17.84
N SER A 190 -33.82 16.86 18.28
CA SER A 190 -33.16 17.80 19.24
C SER A 190 -33.62 17.82 20.73
N ASN A 191 -32.68 17.58 21.67
CA ASN A 191 -32.11 18.59 22.61
C ASN A 191 -31.17 18.00 23.71
N ASP A 192 -29.89 18.33 23.57
CA ASP A 192 -28.92 18.95 24.52
C ASP A 192 -28.55 18.39 25.92
N GLY A 193 -27.22 18.28 26.16
CA GLY A 193 -26.61 18.94 27.34
C GLY A 193 -25.55 18.23 28.24
N SER A 194 -24.27 18.31 27.86
CA SER A 194 -23.04 18.54 28.69
C SER A 194 -22.35 17.47 29.60
N ALA A 195 -21.16 17.06 29.13
CA ALA A 195 -19.80 17.00 29.75
C ALA A 195 -19.54 16.60 31.23
N ALA A 196 -19.04 15.37 31.41
CA ALA A 196 -17.69 15.03 31.89
C ALA A 196 -17.15 15.63 33.21
N THR A 197 -17.63 15.13 34.35
CA THR A 197 -16.77 14.63 35.46
C THR A 197 -17.52 13.64 36.36
N THR A 198 -18.46 12.92 35.75
CA THR A 198 -19.51 12.15 36.44
C THR A 198 -19.79 10.82 35.76
N ASP A 199 -18.96 10.37 34.82
CA ASP A 199 -19.41 9.37 33.83
C ASP A 199 -19.30 7.90 34.29
N VAL A 200 -18.68 7.63 35.44
CA VAL A 200 -18.72 6.28 36.06
C VAL A 200 -19.84 6.15 37.09
N VAL A 201 -20.34 7.28 37.63
CA VAL A 201 -21.47 7.30 38.59
C VAL A 201 -22.79 7.68 37.91
N LYS A 202 -22.76 8.48 36.82
CA LYS A 202 -23.90 8.74 35.94
C LYS A 202 -24.26 7.51 35.11
N SER A 203 -23.34 6.69 34.62
CA SER A 203 -23.77 5.46 33.92
C SER A 203 -24.55 4.49 34.82
N ALA A 204 -24.30 4.48 36.14
CA ALA A 204 -25.13 3.74 37.09
C ALA A 204 -26.45 4.47 37.42
N ALA A 205 -26.46 5.80 37.52
CA ALA A 205 -27.65 6.59 37.82
C ALA A 205 -28.58 6.80 36.59
N THR A 206 -28.06 6.80 35.37
CA THR A 206 -28.79 6.88 34.11
C THR A 206 -29.47 5.55 33.80
N VAL A 207 -28.87 4.42 34.18
CA VAL A 207 -29.56 3.12 34.13
C VAL A 207 -30.70 3.08 35.16
N ILE A 208 -30.54 3.69 36.33
CA ILE A 208 -31.61 3.79 37.35
C ILE A 208 -32.71 4.80 36.93
N ASN A 209 -32.35 5.93 36.30
CA ASN A 209 -33.33 6.94 35.87
C ASN A 209 -34.07 6.55 34.58
N ASN A 210 -33.44 5.80 33.67
CA ASN A 210 -34.11 5.24 32.50
C ASN A 210 -35.19 4.21 32.90
N VAL A 211 -35.03 3.56 34.05
CA VAL A 211 -36.05 2.67 34.63
C VAL A 211 -37.25 3.43 35.21
N ILE A 212 -37.11 4.72 35.53
CA ILE A 212 -38.21 5.55 36.07
C ILE A 212 -38.92 6.34 34.95
N SER A 213 -38.21 6.80 33.91
CA SER A 213 -38.78 7.65 32.85
C SER A 213 -39.67 6.92 31.83
N GLU A 214 -39.55 5.60 31.69
CA GLU A 214 -40.45 4.83 30.79
C GLU A 214 -41.81 4.50 31.43
N SER A 215 -42.07 4.96 32.66
CA SER A 215 -43.36 4.79 33.33
C SER A 215 -44.37 5.94 33.13
N SER A 216 -44.01 7.01 32.39
CA SER A 216 -44.85 8.22 32.30
C SER A 216 -45.42 8.56 30.92
N SER A 217 -45.40 7.67 29.93
CA SER A 217 -46.14 7.87 28.68
C SER A 217 -46.93 6.64 28.29
N GLY A 218 -48.22 6.63 28.63
CA GLY A 218 -49.15 5.58 28.24
C GLY A 218 -49.46 5.60 26.75
N SER A 219 -49.22 4.48 26.07
CA SER A 219 -50.22 3.78 25.24
C SER A 219 -49.64 2.50 24.62
N SER A 220 -50.42 1.42 24.75
CA SER A 220 -50.45 0.17 23.97
C SER A 220 -49.17 -0.65 23.77
N SER A 221 -49.19 -1.82 24.45
CA SER A 221 -48.51 -3.09 24.12
C SER A 221 -46.98 -3.09 24.02
N SER A 222 -46.30 -3.26 25.16
CA SER A 222 -44.96 -3.83 25.21
C SER A 222 -44.98 -5.16 25.99
N THR A 223 -44.43 -6.18 25.35
CA THR A 223 -44.52 -7.61 25.70
C THR A 223 -43.53 -8.00 26.81
N ALA A 224 -43.85 -9.07 27.56
CA ALA A 224 -43.05 -9.67 28.65
C ALA A 224 -41.56 -9.94 28.34
N THR A 225 -41.16 -9.83 27.08
CA THR A 225 -39.80 -9.91 26.54
C THR A 225 -38.85 -8.85 27.12
N ASP A 226 -39.31 -7.62 27.37
CA ASP A 226 -38.44 -6.51 27.80
C ASP A 226 -37.95 -6.68 29.24
N TYR A 227 -38.78 -7.25 30.10
CA TYR A 227 -38.45 -7.48 31.52
C TYR A 227 -37.41 -8.59 31.71
N VAL A 228 -37.56 -9.69 30.97
CA VAL A 228 -36.62 -10.81 31.01
C VAL A 228 -35.25 -10.39 30.49
N GLN A 229 -35.24 -9.57 29.43
CA GLN A 229 -34.00 -9.04 28.87
C GLN A 229 -33.30 -8.10 29.87
N HIS A 230 -34.05 -7.21 30.53
CA HIS A 230 -33.51 -6.36 31.60
C HIS A 230 -32.91 -7.15 32.76
N ALA A 231 -33.53 -8.27 33.16
CA ALA A 231 -33.02 -9.10 34.25
C ALA A 231 -31.72 -9.83 33.87
N ILE A 232 -31.55 -10.20 32.59
CA ILE A 232 -30.30 -10.77 32.06
C ILE A 232 -29.18 -9.74 32.10
N ASP A 233 -29.44 -8.51 31.64
CA ASP A 233 -28.42 -7.45 31.58
C ASP A 233 -27.93 -7.05 32.99
N VAL A 234 -28.83 -7.06 33.98
CA VAL A 234 -28.50 -6.87 35.40
C VAL A 234 -27.70 -8.04 35.94
N MET A 235 -28.01 -9.28 35.57
CA MET A 235 -27.25 -10.46 35.99
C MET A 235 -25.85 -10.51 35.39
N ASP A 236 -25.67 -10.11 34.13
CA ASP A 236 -24.36 -10.05 33.49
C ASP A 236 -23.49 -8.95 34.12
N SER A 237 -24.09 -7.83 34.50
CA SER A 237 -23.42 -6.76 35.26
C SER A 237 -23.07 -7.17 36.70
N LEU A 238 -23.85 -8.08 37.31
CA LEU A 238 -23.69 -8.54 38.70
C LEU A 238 -22.82 -9.80 38.84
N ALA A 239 -22.62 -10.58 37.78
CA ALA A 239 -21.76 -11.75 37.75
C ALA A 239 -20.31 -11.40 38.12
N ASP A 240 -19.86 -10.18 37.80
CA ASP A 240 -18.56 -9.66 38.20
C ASP A 240 -18.48 -9.29 39.70
N LEU A 241 -19.62 -9.04 40.36
CA LEU A 241 -19.70 -8.78 41.80
C LEU A 241 -19.65 -10.08 42.62
N GLY A 242 -20.26 -11.17 42.12
CA GLY A 242 -20.21 -12.50 42.74
C GLY A 242 -18.80 -13.10 42.83
N LYS A 243 -17.89 -12.69 41.95
CA LYS A 243 -16.46 -13.04 41.99
C LYS A 243 -15.71 -12.39 43.16
N VAL A 244 -16.20 -11.25 43.66
CA VAL A 244 -15.56 -10.46 44.72
C VAL A 244 -16.13 -10.79 46.10
N MET A 245 -17.38 -11.26 46.18
CA MET A 245 -18.06 -11.55 47.45
C MET A 245 -18.75 -12.93 47.46
N PRO A 246 -18.11 -13.98 48.01
CA PRO A 246 -18.55 -15.37 47.87
C PRO A 246 -19.90 -15.70 48.51
N PHE A 247 -20.37 -14.89 49.47
CA PHE A 247 -21.66 -15.10 50.16
C PHE A 247 -22.88 -14.58 49.37
N VAL A 248 -22.69 -13.78 48.32
CA VAL A 248 -23.78 -13.27 47.46
C VAL A 248 -23.98 -14.17 46.22
N ALA A 249 -22.99 -14.99 45.88
CA ALA A 249 -23.05 -15.94 44.76
C ALA A 249 -24.26 -16.90 44.79
N PRO A 250 -24.70 -17.44 45.95
CA PRO A 250 -25.88 -18.31 46.00
C PRO A 250 -27.18 -17.61 45.57
N ALA A 251 -27.38 -16.33 45.95
CA ALA A 251 -28.54 -15.54 45.50
C ALA A 251 -28.60 -15.48 43.97
N PHE A 252 -27.48 -15.16 43.31
CA PHE A 252 -27.37 -15.03 41.86
C PHE A 252 -27.72 -16.31 41.10
N VAL A 253 -27.28 -17.46 41.61
CA VAL A 253 -27.61 -18.75 41.02
C VAL A 253 -29.11 -19.05 41.14
N ILE A 254 -29.74 -18.71 42.27
CA ILE A 254 -31.19 -18.89 42.47
C ILE A 254 -31.97 -18.03 41.47
N ILE A 255 -31.56 -16.79 41.24
CA ILE A 255 -32.23 -15.87 40.29
C ILE A 255 -32.09 -16.36 38.86
N LYS A 256 -30.89 -16.82 38.48
CA LYS A 256 -30.68 -17.45 37.17
C LYS A 256 -31.60 -18.64 36.97
N ALA A 257 -31.85 -19.42 38.02
CA ALA A 257 -32.83 -20.49 37.97
C ALA A 257 -34.27 -19.96 37.81
N ILE A 258 -34.67 -18.92 38.54
CA ILE A 258 -35.99 -18.28 38.42
C ILE A 258 -36.20 -17.73 37.00
N ILE A 259 -35.24 -16.97 36.47
CA ILE A 259 -35.30 -16.37 35.13
C ILE A 259 -35.29 -17.45 34.05
N ALA A 260 -34.47 -18.49 34.19
CA ALA A 260 -34.45 -19.60 33.25
C ALA A 260 -35.76 -20.41 33.27
N VAL A 261 -36.45 -20.46 34.41
CA VAL A 261 -37.79 -21.06 34.51
C VAL A 261 -38.83 -20.16 33.82
N GLU A 262 -38.75 -18.84 34.00
CA GLU A 262 -39.63 -17.87 33.33
C GLU A 262 -39.41 -17.82 31.81
N GLN A 263 -38.15 -17.77 31.33
CA GLN A 263 -37.82 -17.78 29.89
C GLN A 263 -38.37 -19.00 29.14
N ARG A 264 -38.49 -20.14 29.83
CA ARG A 264 -39.02 -21.38 29.24
C ARG A 264 -40.55 -21.40 29.19
N ALA A 265 -41.23 -20.52 29.93
CA ALA A 265 -42.69 -20.46 30.01
C ALA A 265 -43.22 -19.29 29.17
N ARG A 266 -43.88 -19.55 28.03
CA ARG A 266 -44.34 -18.49 27.10
C ARG A 266 -45.67 -17.81 27.47
N ASP A 267 -46.41 -18.30 28.47
CA ASP A 267 -47.70 -17.73 28.89
C ASP A 267 -47.58 -16.89 30.17
N VAL A 268 -48.07 -15.65 30.08
CA VAL A 268 -47.97 -14.61 31.10
C VAL A 268 -48.98 -14.87 32.22
N ASP A 269 -48.51 -15.34 33.38
CA ASP A 269 -49.29 -15.31 34.62
C ASP A 269 -48.83 -14.12 35.46
N THR A 270 -49.75 -13.18 35.67
CA THR A 270 -49.49 -11.88 36.32
C THR A 270 -48.95 -12.03 37.74
N LYS A 271 -49.30 -13.11 38.47
CA LYS A 271 -48.83 -13.35 39.86
C LYS A 271 -47.36 -13.76 39.90
N CYS A 272 -46.94 -14.60 38.95
CA CYS A 272 -45.53 -14.99 38.82
C CYS A 272 -44.69 -13.78 38.42
N THR A 273 -45.15 -13.01 37.43
CA THR A 273 -44.47 -11.79 36.99
C THR A 273 -44.30 -10.77 38.11
N ASP A 274 -45.35 -10.56 38.92
CA ASP A 274 -45.28 -9.67 40.10
C ASP A 274 -44.21 -10.12 41.10
N LEU A 275 -44.19 -11.42 41.44
CA LEU A 275 -43.23 -11.95 42.40
C LEU A 275 -41.79 -11.86 41.88
N VAL A 276 -41.57 -12.11 40.59
CA VAL A 276 -40.24 -11.99 39.97
C VAL A 276 -39.80 -10.52 39.96
N GLN A 277 -40.71 -9.56 39.70
CA GLN A 277 -40.43 -8.12 39.76
C GLN A 277 -39.97 -7.67 41.16
N ARG A 278 -40.60 -8.17 42.23
CA ARG A 278 -40.19 -7.89 43.61
C ARG A 278 -38.83 -8.48 43.93
N VAL A 279 -38.59 -9.72 43.50
CA VAL A 279 -37.29 -10.40 43.69
C VAL A 279 -36.19 -9.59 43.01
N THR A 280 -36.35 -9.23 41.73
CA THR A 280 -35.37 -8.41 40.99
C THR A 280 -35.12 -7.06 41.65
N PHE A 281 -36.18 -6.41 42.14
CA PHE A 281 -36.06 -5.14 42.89
C PHE A 281 -35.20 -5.30 44.16
N MET A 282 -35.40 -6.35 44.94
CA MET A 282 -34.61 -6.62 46.15
C MET A 282 -33.11 -6.73 45.84
N LEU A 283 -32.77 -7.27 44.67
CA LEU A 283 -31.41 -7.63 44.28
C LEU A 283 -30.66 -6.49 43.60
N SER A 284 -31.37 -5.56 42.95
CA SER A 284 -30.76 -4.35 42.37
C SER A 284 -30.10 -3.45 43.42
N HIS A 285 -30.37 -3.68 44.70
CA HIS A 285 -29.78 -2.97 45.84
C HIS A 285 -28.51 -3.64 46.40
N LEU A 286 -28.20 -4.88 45.98
CA LEU A 286 -26.97 -5.59 46.37
C LEU A 286 -25.65 -5.00 45.86
N PRO A 287 -25.57 -4.31 44.70
CA PRO A 287 -24.34 -3.59 44.29
C PRO A 287 -23.81 -2.60 45.33
N ALA A 288 -24.69 -2.05 46.19
CA ALA A 288 -24.31 -1.12 47.26
C ALA A 288 -23.31 -1.74 48.26
N LEU A 289 -23.26 -3.09 48.36
CA LEU A 289 -22.32 -3.82 49.20
C LEU A 289 -20.86 -3.67 48.74
N LYS A 290 -20.60 -3.21 47.51
CA LYS A 290 -19.24 -3.08 46.94
C LYS A 290 -18.32 -2.14 47.73
N LYS A 291 -18.88 -1.23 48.54
CA LYS A 291 -18.12 -0.18 49.26
C LYS A 291 -18.22 -0.26 50.78
N ILE A 292 -18.88 -1.29 51.34
CA ILE A 292 -19.22 -1.36 52.77
C ILE A 292 -18.64 -2.65 53.38
N ASN A 293 -17.99 -2.55 54.54
CA ASN A 293 -17.52 -3.72 55.30
C ASN A 293 -18.72 -4.49 55.88
N VAL A 294 -18.89 -5.75 55.48
CA VAL A 294 -20.04 -6.58 55.86
C VAL A 294 -19.92 -7.02 57.32
N THR A 295 -20.88 -6.60 58.14
CA THR A 295 -20.99 -7.02 59.55
C THR A 295 -21.73 -8.35 59.69
N ASP A 296 -21.57 -9.06 60.81
CA ASP A 296 -22.24 -10.36 61.03
C ASP A 296 -23.77 -10.25 61.02
N SER A 297 -24.33 -9.12 61.46
CA SER A 297 -25.77 -8.85 61.35
C SER A 297 -26.21 -8.73 59.88
N THR A 298 -25.42 -8.05 59.04
CA THR A 298 -25.65 -7.97 57.59
C THR A 298 -25.59 -9.36 56.95
N ARG A 299 -24.67 -10.24 57.39
CA ARG A 299 -24.57 -11.62 56.91
C ARG A 299 -25.83 -12.44 57.23
N GLN A 300 -26.36 -12.34 58.45
CA GLN A 300 -27.61 -13.03 58.82
C GLN A 300 -28.83 -12.53 58.03
N VAL A 301 -28.85 -11.25 57.64
CA VAL A 301 -29.89 -10.71 56.75
C VAL A 301 -29.76 -11.30 55.35
N ILE A 302 -28.53 -11.44 54.84
CA ILE A 302 -28.26 -12.06 53.53
C ILE A 302 -28.64 -13.55 53.54
N ASP A 303 -28.39 -14.28 54.61
CA ASP A 303 -28.77 -15.70 54.72
C ASP A 303 -30.29 -15.90 54.74
N ARG A 304 -31.02 -15.06 55.47
CA ARG A 304 -32.49 -15.05 55.47
C ARG A 304 -33.06 -14.65 54.10
N MET A 305 -32.41 -13.71 53.42
CA MET A 305 -32.75 -13.32 52.06
C MET A 305 -32.55 -14.50 51.09
N ASN A 306 -31.43 -15.22 51.18
CA ASN A 306 -31.15 -16.41 50.37
C ASN A 306 -32.22 -17.49 50.55
N ASP A 307 -32.61 -17.77 51.79
CA ASP A 307 -33.68 -18.73 52.09
C ASP A 307 -35.04 -18.28 51.51
N THR A 308 -35.37 -16.99 51.64
CA THR A 308 -36.58 -16.41 51.06
C THR A 308 -36.59 -16.56 49.53
N LEU A 309 -35.47 -16.28 48.87
CA LEU A 309 -35.31 -16.45 47.42
C LEU A 309 -35.44 -17.91 46.98
N LYS A 310 -34.85 -18.88 47.73
CA LYS A 310 -35.02 -20.31 47.46
C LYS A 310 -36.50 -20.71 47.52
N LYS A 311 -37.21 -20.22 48.54
CA LYS A 311 -38.66 -20.46 48.71
C LYS A 311 -39.48 -19.83 47.59
N SER A 312 -39.16 -18.60 47.16
CA SER A 312 -39.80 -17.96 46.00
C SER A 312 -39.57 -18.77 44.71
N ALA A 313 -38.34 -19.21 44.47
CA ALA A 313 -38.00 -20.02 43.30
C ALA A 313 -38.73 -21.37 43.27
N ALA A 314 -38.73 -22.08 44.40
CA ALA A 314 -39.45 -23.33 44.55
C ALA A 314 -40.96 -23.14 44.34
N LEU A 315 -41.53 -22.05 44.84
CA LEU A 315 -42.94 -21.71 44.66
C LEU A 315 -43.28 -21.48 43.19
N ILE A 316 -42.48 -20.67 42.48
CA ILE A 316 -42.66 -20.41 41.04
C ILE A 316 -42.54 -21.72 40.26
N GLN A 317 -41.51 -22.52 40.52
CA GLN A 317 -41.29 -23.78 39.80
C GLN A 317 -42.42 -24.80 40.06
N THR A 318 -42.91 -24.89 41.28
CA THR A 318 -44.03 -25.78 41.64
C THR A 318 -45.31 -25.31 40.98
N TYR A 319 -45.59 -24.00 41.04
CA TYR A 319 -46.75 -23.41 40.39
C TYR A 319 -46.73 -23.65 38.87
N ARG A 320 -45.58 -23.47 38.20
CA ARG A 320 -45.45 -23.70 36.76
C ARG A 320 -45.57 -25.18 36.35
N LYS A 321 -45.24 -26.13 37.23
CA LYS A 321 -45.43 -27.58 36.99
C LYS A 321 -46.88 -28.04 37.07
N GLN A 322 -47.78 -27.24 37.68
CA GLN A 322 -49.20 -27.53 37.72
C GLN A 322 -49.85 -27.23 36.36
N SER A 323 -50.78 -28.08 35.94
CA SER A 323 -51.61 -27.83 34.76
C SER A 323 -52.45 -26.56 34.92
N ALA A 324 -52.88 -25.94 33.81
CA ALA A 324 -53.68 -24.71 33.84
C ALA A 324 -54.96 -24.86 34.70
N VAL A 325 -55.61 -26.02 34.61
CA VAL A 325 -56.79 -26.37 35.42
C VAL A 325 -56.43 -26.47 36.91
N ALA A 326 -55.31 -27.11 37.26
CA ALA A 326 -54.86 -27.25 38.64
C ALA A 326 -54.40 -25.93 39.28
N ARG A 327 -53.81 -25.01 38.51
CA ARG A 327 -53.40 -23.68 38.98
C ARG A 327 -54.60 -22.82 39.38
N ARG A 328 -55.63 -22.79 38.54
CA ARG A 328 -56.85 -21.97 38.70
C ARG A 328 -57.76 -22.48 39.82
N LEU A 329 -57.87 -23.81 39.99
CA LEU A 329 -58.66 -24.43 41.06
C LEU A 329 -57.96 -24.47 42.44
N SER A 330 -56.71 -24.00 42.55
CA SER A 330 -55.95 -24.03 43.80
C SER A 330 -56.00 -22.67 44.51
N VAL A 331 -56.97 -22.53 45.43
CA VAL A 331 -57.24 -21.29 46.21
C VAL A 331 -56.02 -20.81 47.00
N HIS A 332 -55.24 -21.74 47.56
CA HIS A 332 -54.07 -21.43 48.39
C HIS A 332 -52.89 -20.86 47.60
N ASN A 333 -52.90 -20.92 46.26
CA ASN A 333 -51.81 -20.36 45.47
C ASN A 333 -51.74 -18.84 45.67
N LYS A 334 -52.87 -18.13 45.68
CA LYS A 334 -52.92 -16.68 45.91
C LYS A 334 -52.33 -16.30 47.27
N ASP A 335 -52.72 -17.01 48.33
CA ASP A 335 -52.23 -16.74 49.70
C ASP A 335 -50.74 -17.06 49.85
N ARG A 336 -50.24 -18.07 49.13
CA ARG A 336 -48.82 -18.42 49.10
C ARG A 336 -47.99 -17.37 48.35
N PHE A 337 -48.47 -16.88 47.21
CA PHE A 337 -47.82 -15.77 46.49
C PHE A 337 -47.84 -14.48 47.32
N ALA A 338 -48.94 -14.19 48.02
CA ALA A 338 -49.04 -13.04 48.93
C ALA A 338 -48.08 -13.17 50.13
N SER A 339 -48.01 -14.35 50.76
CA SER A 339 -47.07 -14.62 51.86
C SER A 339 -45.62 -14.50 51.42
N CYS A 340 -45.29 -15.01 50.23
CA CYS A 340 -43.96 -14.93 49.65
C CYS A 340 -43.58 -13.48 49.30
N ALA A 341 -44.50 -12.72 48.71
CA ALA A 341 -44.32 -11.31 48.41
C ALA A 341 -44.05 -10.50 49.69
N LEU A 342 -44.75 -10.79 50.79
CA LEU A 342 -44.53 -10.15 52.09
C LEU A 342 -43.13 -10.43 52.64
N LEU A 343 -42.66 -11.68 52.57
CA LEU A 343 -41.32 -12.07 53.02
C LEU A 343 -40.21 -11.36 52.22
N VAL A 344 -40.40 -11.24 50.90
CA VAL A 344 -39.46 -10.50 50.03
C VAL A 344 -39.43 -9.02 50.43
N THR A 345 -40.59 -8.40 50.66
CA THR A 345 -40.67 -7.01 51.13
C THR A 345 -39.98 -6.81 52.48
N GLN A 346 -40.18 -7.73 53.43
CA GLN A 346 -39.52 -7.67 54.75
C GLN A 346 -38.00 -7.80 54.64
N CYS A 347 -37.50 -8.77 53.87
CA CYS A 347 -36.05 -8.95 53.66
C CYS A 347 -35.42 -7.74 52.97
N THR A 348 -36.13 -7.13 52.02
CA THR A 348 -35.64 -5.94 51.32
C THR A 348 -35.52 -4.76 52.28
N ASN A 349 -36.52 -4.54 53.13
CA ASN A 349 -36.48 -3.47 54.14
C ASN A 349 -35.37 -3.69 55.17
N ASP A 350 -35.20 -4.91 55.67
CA ASP A 350 -34.12 -5.29 56.60
C ASP A 350 -32.73 -5.03 55.98
N LEU A 351 -32.57 -5.35 54.70
CA LEU A 351 -31.34 -5.11 53.95
C LEU A 351 -31.09 -3.61 53.75
N MET A 352 -32.11 -2.83 53.37
CA MET A 352 -31.98 -1.38 53.19
C MET A 352 -31.60 -0.67 54.50
N ILE A 353 -32.21 -1.05 55.62
CA ILE A 353 -31.88 -0.52 56.95
C ILE A 353 -30.45 -0.89 57.34
N SER A 354 -30.05 -2.15 57.13
CA SER A 354 -28.70 -2.63 57.44
C SER A 354 -27.61 -1.94 56.61
N LEU A 355 -27.96 -1.43 55.42
CA LEU A 355 -27.03 -0.76 54.50
C LEU A 355 -27.15 0.77 54.50
N GLN A 356 -28.02 1.35 55.33
CA GLN A 356 -28.26 2.80 55.42
C GLN A 356 -28.54 3.47 54.06
N ILE A 357 -29.21 2.77 53.14
CA ILE A 357 -29.48 3.27 51.79
C ILE A 357 -30.62 4.31 51.85
N HIS A 358 -30.32 5.58 51.57
CA HIS A 358 -31.34 6.62 51.41
C HIS A 358 -32.05 6.50 50.05
N GLN A 359 -33.38 6.55 50.06
CA GLN A 359 -34.22 6.23 48.90
C GLN A 359 -34.19 7.32 47.83
N SER A 360 -34.01 6.91 46.58
CA SER A 360 -34.24 7.73 45.38
C SER A 360 -35.15 7.06 44.34
N VAL A 361 -35.73 5.88 44.66
CA VAL A 361 -36.50 5.04 43.71
C VAL A 361 -37.86 4.66 44.30
N GLN A 362 -38.89 4.59 43.46
CA GLN A 362 -40.26 4.22 43.84
C GLN A 362 -40.34 2.82 44.48
N LEU A 363 -40.78 2.75 45.74
CA LEU A 363 -41.01 1.49 46.47
C LEU A 363 -42.34 0.81 46.13
N ASP A 364 -43.13 1.39 45.24
CA ASP A 364 -44.51 0.97 44.97
C ASP A 364 -44.61 -0.49 44.50
N ILE A 365 -43.54 -1.00 43.88
CA ILE A 365 -43.39 -2.41 43.45
C ILE A 365 -43.45 -3.38 44.64
N LEU A 366 -42.88 -3.03 45.79
CA LEU A 366 -42.88 -3.89 46.99
C LEU A 366 -44.16 -3.76 47.82
N ALA A 367 -44.91 -2.68 47.64
CA ALA A 367 -46.09 -2.38 48.45
C ALA A 367 -47.42 -2.70 47.75
N ARG A 368 -47.43 -2.92 46.43
CA ARG A 368 -48.68 -3.21 45.68
C ARG A 368 -49.30 -4.56 46.08
N PRO A 369 -50.62 -4.75 45.95
CA PRO A 369 -51.26 -6.05 46.18
C PRO A 369 -50.94 -7.05 45.06
N VAL A 370 -50.94 -8.35 45.38
CA VAL A 370 -50.74 -9.41 44.38
C VAL A 370 -51.90 -9.39 43.36
N PRO A 371 -51.63 -9.29 42.05
CA PRO A 371 -52.67 -9.17 41.03
C PRO A 371 -53.52 -10.43 40.89
N SER A 372 -54.78 -10.28 40.46
CA SER A 372 -55.73 -11.38 40.18
C SER A 372 -56.16 -11.31 38.71
N ASP A 373 -56.29 -12.47 38.06
CA ASP A 373 -56.71 -12.57 36.66
C ASP A 373 -58.25 -12.74 36.58
N PRO A 374 -58.95 -12.16 35.59
CA PRO A 374 -60.39 -12.41 35.36
C PRO A 374 -60.76 -13.91 35.28
N GLU A 375 -59.87 -14.79 34.82
CA GLU A 375 -60.10 -16.24 34.83
C GLU A 375 -60.08 -16.86 36.24
N ASP A 376 -59.32 -16.28 37.17
CA ASP A 376 -59.30 -16.72 38.58
C ASP A 376 -60.61 -16.35 39.29
N GLU A 377 -61.20 -15.20 38.94
CA GLU A 377 -62.48 -14.75 39.46
C GLU A 377 -63.64 -15.61 38.91
N ALA A 378 -63.56 -16.01 37.65
CA ALA A 378 -64.49 -16.98 37.05
C ALA A 378 -64.38 -18.36 37.72
N ALA A 379 -63.16 -18.82 38.05
CA ALA A 379 -62.93 -20.05 38.78
C ALA A 379 -63.48 -20.01 40.21
N ALA A 380 -63.27 -18.90 40.94
CA ALA A 380 -63.83 -18.70 42.26
C ALA A 380 -65.37 -18.71 42.24
N SER A 381 -65.98 -18.02 41.27
CA SER A 381 -67.42 -18.00 41.08
C SER A 381 -67.98 -19.39 40.76
N PHE A 382 -67.24 -20.20 39.99
CA PHE A 382 -67.59 -21.59 39.68
C PHE A 382 -67.54 -22.49 40.91
N ILE A 383 -66.51 -22.35 41.75
CA ILE A 383 -66.34 -23.11 43.00
C ILE A 383 -67.47 -22.78 44.00
N ASP A 384 -67.77 -21.50 44.17
CA ASP A 384 -68.84 -21.05 45.08
C ASP A 384 -70.22 -21.52 44.62
N ALA A 385 -70.47 -21.57 43.30
CA ALA A 385 -71.73 -22.07 42.73
C ALA A 385 -71.94 -23.58 42.93
N HIS A 386 -70.88 -24.36 43.17
CA HIS A 386 -70.93 -25.83 43.25
C HIS A 386 -70.58 -26.39 44.64
N GLY A 387 -70.78 -25.58 45.70
CA GLY A 387 -70.71 -26.06 47.09
C GLY A 387 -69.31 -26.15 47.69
N GLY A 388 -68.33 -25.48 47.08
CA GLY A 388 -66.98 -25.35 47.62
C GLY A 388 -65.95 -26.27 46.95
N ILE A 389 -64.68 -26.00 47.25
CA ILE A 389 -63.52 -26.54 46.51
C ILE A 389 -63.38 -28.06 46.61
N ASP A 390 -63.69 -28.64 47.76
CA ASP A 390 -63.52 -30.08 48.00
C ASP A 390 -64.59 -30.90 47.25
N ALA A 391 -65.78 -30.32 47.03
CA ALA A 391 -66.82 -30.92 46.21
C ALA A 391 -66.44 -30.92 44.72
N VAL A 392 -65.85 -29.84 44.22
CA VAL A 392 -65.42 -29.73 42.81
C VAL A 392 -64.17 -30.56 42.53
N LYS A 393 -63.19 -30.62 43.43
CA LYS A 393 -61.95 -31.39 43.23
C LYS A 393 -62.15 -32.91 43.28
N GLY A 394 -63.12 -33.37 44.08
CA GLY A 394 -63.42 -34.79 44.24
C GLY A 394 -64.30 -35.40 43.14
N ASP A 395 -64.95 -34.56 42.32
CA ASP A 395 -65.87 -34.99 41.27
C ASP A 395 -65.28 -34.71 39.87
N GLU A 396 -64.85 -35.80 39.21
CA GLU A 396 -64.23 -35.77 37.89
C GLU A 396 -65.14 -35.13 36.82
N ALA A 397 -66.47 -35.24 36.96
CA ALA A 397 -67.40 -34.66 36.00
C ALA A 397 -67.42 -33.12 36.11
N LEU A 398 -67.36 -32.58 37.32
CA LEU A 398 -67.32 -31.14 37.57
C LEU A 398 -65.98 -30.51 37.12
N VAL A 399 -64.86 -31.22 37.29
CA VAL A 399 -63.55 -30.78 36.79
C VAL A 399 -63.53 -30.71 35.26
N LYS A 400 -64.09 -31.71 34.58
CA LYS A 400 -64.23 -31.72 33.11
C LYS A 400 -65.16 -30.62 32.62
N GLN A 401 -66.26 -30.37 33.34
CA GLN A 401 -67.18 -29.27 33.05
C GLN A 401 -66.49 -27.91 33.17
N PHE A 402 -65.75 -27.68 34.26
CA PHE A 402 -64.96 -26.46 34.46
C PHE A 402 -63.95 -26.24 33.33
N ALA A 403 -63.18 -27.27 32.99
CA ALA A 403 -62.18 -27.20 31.93
C ALA A 403 -62.82 -26.88 30.57
N SER A 404 -63.98 -27.48 30.25
CA SER A 404 -64.70 -27.16 29.02
C SER A 404 -65.21 -25.70 28.97
N GLN A 405 -65.70 -25.17 30.10
CA GLN A 405 -66.20 -23.80 30.21
C GLN A 405 -65.08 -22.77 30.04
N MET A 406 -63.87 -23.10 30.52
CA MET A 406 -62.67 -22.28 30.39
C MET A 406 -61.85 -22.59 29.12
N LYS A 407 -62.35 -23.46 28.23
CA LYS A 407 -61.66 -23.91 26.99
C LYS A 407 -60.29 -24.55 27.22
N LEU A 408 -60.12 -25.26 28.33
CA LEU A 408 -58.89 -25.97 28.71
C LEU A 408 -59.00 -27.47 28.40
N VAL A 409 -57.87 -28.10 28.05
CA VAL A 409 -57.79 -29.53 27.74
C VAL A 409 -57.53 -30.32 29.02
N VAL A 410 -58.30 -31.41 29.25
CA VAL A 410 -58.13 -32.31 30.40
C VAL A 410 -57.40 -33.57 29.96
N ASP A 411 -56.29 -33.90 30.63
CA ASP A 411 -55.63 -35.21 30.54
C ASP A 411 -55.78 -35.97 31.88
N ASP A 412 -55.61 -37.29 31.85
CA ASP A 412 -55.78 -38.15 33.04
C ASP A 412 -54.71 -37.89 34.13
N LYS A 413 -53.59 -37.27 33.76
CA LYS A 413 -52.48 -36.91 34.65
C LYS A 413 -52.81 -35.68 35.51
N ILE A 414 -53.74 -34.84 35.07
CA ILE A 414 -54.21 -33.66 35.81
C ILE A 414 -54.90 -34.07 37.12
N MET A 415 -55.66 -35.16 37.11
CA MET A 415 -56.35 -35.66 38.32
C MET A 415 -55.36 -36.17 39.38
N GLU A 416 -54.26 -36.78 38.96
CA GLU A 416 -53.18 -37.23 39.85
C GLU A 416 -52.43 -36.04 40.46
N GLN A 417 -52.16 -34.99 39.67
CA GLN A 417 -51.51 -33.76 40.13
C GLN A 417 -52.37 -32.92 41.10
N LEU A 418 -53.69 -32.95 40.96
CA LEU A 418 -54.62 -32.25 41.86
C LEU A 418 -54.60 -32.81 43.30
N ASN A 419 -54.28 -34.10 43.45
CA ASN A 419 -54.28 -34.83 44.73
C ASN A 419 -52.92 -34.90 45.41
N THR A 420 -51.82 -34.54 44.73
CA THR A 420 -50.49 -34.48 45.36
C THR A 420 -50.38 -33.35 46.40
N ASN A 421 -49.84 -33.67 47.58
CA ASN A 421 -49.62 -32.70 48.65
C ASN A 421 -48.54 -31.68 48.21
N ILE A 422 -48.99 -30.50 47.81
CA ILE A 422 -48.12 -29.45 47.26
C ILE A 422 -46.99 -29.08 48.25
N SER A 423 -47.19 -29.22 49.56
CA SER A 423 -46.15 -28.96 50.57
C SER A 423 -44.99 -29.95 50.46
N GLU A 424 -45.26 -31.21 50.14
CA GLU A 424 -44.23 -32.23 49.93
C GLU A 424 -43.46 -31.96 48.63
N VAL A 425 -44.16 -31.54 47.57
CA VAL A 425 -43.54 -31.15 46.30
C VAL A 425 -42.71 -29.87 46.43
N LEU A 426 -43.16 -28.89 47.23
CA LEU A 426 -42.41 -27.68 47.55
C LEU A 426 -41.15 -28.00 48.34
N GLN A 427 -41.24 -28.88 49.34
CA GLN A 427 -40.08 -29.32 50.10
C GLN A 427 -39.09 -30.06 49.20
N GLN A 428 -39.55 -30.99 48.37
CA GLN A 428 -38.70 -31.69 47.40
C GLN A 428 -38.05 -30.75 46.38
N ASN A 429 -38.76 -29.74 45.87
CA ASN A 429 -38.17 -28.76 44.96
C ASN A 429 -37.19 -27.82 45.70
N HIS A 430 -37.46 -27.48 46.96
CA HIS A 430 -36.54 -26.71 47.80
C HIS A 430 -35.26 -27.50 48.07
N ASP A 431 -35.37 -28.74 48.54
CA ASP A 431 -34.25 -29.65 48.80
C ASP A 431 -33.45 -29.91 47.52
N ARG A 432 -34.13 -30.05 46.37
CA ARG A 432 -33.48 -30.22 45.06
C ARG A 432 -32.76 -28.95 44.60
N LEU A 433 -33.35 -27.77 44.80
CA LEU A 433 -32.70 -26.50 44.51
C LEU A 433 -31.50 -26.30 45.44
N GLU A 434 -31.63 -26.65 46.70
CA GLU A 434 -30.55 -26.60 47.69
C GLU A 434 -29.44 -27.59 47.36
N GLN A 435 -29.76 -28.81 46.93
CA GLN A 435 -28.78 -29.78 46.45
C GLN A 435 -28.10 -29.28 45.18
N SER A 436 -28.86 -28.79 44.20
CA SER A 436 -28.29 -28.22 42.97
C SER A 436 -27.44 -26.98 43.25
N LEU A 437 -27.82 -26.16 44.23
CA LEU A 437 -27.04 -25.02 44.70
C LEU A 437 -25.81 -25.47 45.44
N ASN A 438 -25.90 -26.44 46.33
CA ASN A 438 -24.74 -26.98 47.04
C ASN A 438 -23.80 -27.69 46.09
N ASP A 439 -24.29 -28.34 45.04
CA ASP A 439 -23.46 -28.93 43.99
C ASP A 439 -22.84 -27.84 43.10
N THR A 440 -23.58 -26.77 42.78
CA THR A 440 -23.07 -25.65 41.97
C THR A 440 -22.12 -24.76 42.77
N VAL A 441 -22.40 -24.52 44.04
CA VAL A 441 -21.57 -23.78 44.99
C VAL A 441 -20.38 -24.63 45.40
N SER A 442 -20.52 -25.92 45.67
CA SER A 442 -19.36 -26.79 45.92
C SER A 442 -18.54 -26.94 44.66
N ALA A 443 -19.12 -27.05 43.46
CA ALA A 443 -18.35 -27.03 42.22
C ALA A 443 -17.70 -25.66 41.98
N SER A 444 -18.36 -24.54 42.28
CA SER A 444 -17.83 -23.17 42.10
C SER A 444 -16.93 -22.69 43.23
N VAL A 445 -17.00 -23.29 44.41
CA VAL A 445 -16.16 -23.07 45.60
C VAL A 445 -15.01 -24.06 45.57
N ILE A 446 -15.16 -25.26 45.03
CA ILE A 446 -14.02 -26.14 44.73
C ILE A 446 -13.29 -25.58 43.52
N HIS A 447 -13.95 -25.24 42.41
CA HIS A 447 -13.27 -24.51 41.32
C HIS A 447 -12.79 -23.13 41.77
N GLY A 448 -13.52 -22.43 42.63
CA GLY A 448 -13.17 -21.10 43.09
C GLY A 448 -12.07 -21.10 44.15
N ILE A 449 -12.03 -22.06 45.08
CA ILE A 449 -10.91 -22.25 46.03
C ILE A 449 -9.75 -22.90 45.31
N THR A 450 -9.97 -23.79 44.35
CA THR A 450 -8.87 -24.30 43.51
C THR A 450 -8.32 -23.14 42.72
N ASP A 451 -9.11 -22.37 41.97
CA ASP A 451 -8.68 -21.19 41.21
C ASP A 451 -8.14 -20.06 42.10
N LEU A 452 -8.68 -19.82 43.29
CA LEU A 452 -8.17 -18.82 44.25
C LEU A 452 -6.92 -19.33 44.95
N ALA A 453 -6.77 -20.63 45.18
CA ALA A 453 -5.52 -21.23 45.65
C ALA A 453 -4.50 -21.26 44.51
N THR A 454 -4.87 -21.47 43.25
CA THR A 454 -3.98 -21.29 42.10
C THR A 454 -3.60 -19.83 41.97
N GLN A 455 -4.55 -18.88 42.09
CA GLN A 455 -4.29 -17.44 42.00
C GLN A 455 -3.55 -16.86 43.21
N LEU A 456 -3.79 -17.33 44.44
CA LEU A 456 -3.03 -16.92 45.63
C LEU A 456 -1.66 -17.56 45.63
N ASN A 457 -1.52 -18.79 45.14
CA ASN A 457 -0.24 -19.47 45.01
C ASN A 457 0.51 -19.01 43.74
N GLU A 458 -0.15 -18.42 42.74
CA GLU A 458 0.45 -17.74 41.58
C GLU A 458 0.82 -16.29 41.94
N SER A 459 -0.06 -15.50 42.56
CA SER A 459 0.24 -14.12 42.99
C SER A 459 1.21 -14.03 44.17
N ALA A 460 1.23 -15.01 45.08
CA ALA A 460 2.29 -15.10 46.09
C ALA A 460 3.61 -15.64 45.52
N LYS A 461 3.59 -16.25 44.32
CA LYS A 461 4.79 -16.62 43.54
C LYS A 461 5.20 -15.56 42.53
N GLU A 462 4.37 -14.56 42.25
CA GLU A 462 4.71 -13.45 41.36
C GLU A 462 5.87 -12.67 41.98
N GLN A 463 7.02 -12.75 41.32
CA GLN A 463 8.18 -11.96 41.68
C GLN A 463 7.82 -10.47 41.63
N THR A 464 8.19 -9.73 42.67
CA THR A 464 8.14 -8.27 42.67
C THR A 464 9.33 -7.75 41.88
N PHE A 465 9.07 -7.13 40.73
CA PHE A 465 10.11 -6.54 39.90
C PHE A 465 10.19 -5.03 40.13
N VAL A 466 11.39 -4.48 40.10
CA VAL A 466 11.63 -3.03 40.11
C VAL A 466 12.00 -2.62 38.69
N CYS A 467 11.21 -1.75 38.08
CA CYS A 467 11.49 -1.25 36.73
C CYS A 467 12.79 -0.44 36.76
N VAL A 468 13.86 -0.93 36.11
CA VAL A 468 15.20 -0.31 36.10
C VAL A 468 15.19 1.14 35.55
N GLN A 469 14.20 1.50 34.73
CA GLN A 469 14.11 2.84 34.14
C GLN A 469 13.32 3.85 34.97
N CYS A 470 12.38 3.42 35.84
CA CYS A 470 11.54 4.34 36.61
C CYS A 470 11.47 4.02 38.11
N ASN A 471 12.18 2.99 38.56
CA ASN A 471 12.31 2.51 39.93
C ASN A 471 10.99 2.19 40.67
N LYS A 472 9.90 1.97 39.93
CA LYS A 472 8.61 1.55 40.52
C LYS A 472 8.51 0.02 40.56
N GLN A 473 7.97 -0.48 41.67
CA GLN A 473 7.65 -1.89 41.85
C GLN A 473 6.41 -2.27 41.03
N TYR A 474 6.46 -3.40 40.36
CA TYR A 474 5.34 -3.97 39.63
C TYR A 474 5.33 -5.50 39.74
N HIS A 475 4.17 -6.08 39.44
CA HIS A 475 3.92 -7.52 39.38
C HIS A 475 3.47 -7.89 37.97
N ASP A 476 3.67 -9.13 37.52
CA ASP A 476 3.26 -9.56 36.17
C ASP A 476 1.75 -9.35 35.92
N SER A 477 0.93 -9.50 36.96
CA SER A 477 -0.53 -9.24 36.94
C SER A 477 -0.94 -7.76 36.81
N THR A 478 -0.02 -6.80 36.97
CA THR A 478 -0.37 -5.35 36.91
C THR A 478 -0.43 -4.76 35.50
N ASN A 479 -0.39 -5.59 34.46
CA ASN A 479 -0.34 -5.20 33.05
C ASN A 479 -1.70 -4.65 32.51
N GLY A 480 -2.05 -3.43 32.91
CA GLY A 480 -3.23 -2.66 32.45
C GLY A 480 -2.98 -1.14 32.40
N GLU A 481 -4.01 -0.29 32.39
CA GLU A 481 -3.89 1.19 32.27
C GLU A 481 -3.00 1.89 33.33
N LYS A 482 -2.69 1.21 34.44
CA LYS A 482 -1.78 1.69 35.49
C LYS A 482 -0.32 1.27 35.28
N SER A 483 -0.02 0.49 34.25
CA SER A 483 1.34 0.10 33.91
C SER A 483 2.12 1.30 33.37
N CYS A 484 3.42 1.34 33.62
CA CYS A 484 4.25 2.42 33.07
C CYS A 484 4.21 2.39 31.53
N SER A 485 4.57 3.50 30.87
CA SER A 485 4.51 3.67 29.41
C SER A 485 5.20 2.57 28.59
N PHE A 486 6.11 1.80 29.22
CA PHE A 486 6.83 0.69 28.61
C PHE A 486 6.05 -0.65 28.58
N HIS A 487 4.86 -0.73 29.16
CA HIS A 487 4.07 -1.98 29.30
C HIS A 487 2.78 -2.04 28.45
N ARG A 488 2.58 -1.11 27.51
CA ARG A 488 1.44 -1.16 26.57
C ARG A 488 1.70 -2.20 25.48
N ALA A 489 0.67 -2.96 25.08
CA ALA A 489 0.73 -3.80 23.89
C ALA A 489 0.82 -2.93 22.62
N ASP A 490 1.69 -3.30 21.67
CA ASP A 490 1.85 -2.58 20.42
C ASP A 490 0.62 -2.86 19.55
N TYR A 491 -0.07 -1.78 19.20
CA TYR A 491 -1.21 -1.83 18.31
C TYR A 491 -0.70 -1.71 16.88
N ASP A 492 -0.88 -2.76 16.10
CA ASP A 492 -0.56 -2.74 14.68
C ASP A 492 -1.63 -1.92 13.96
N SER A 493 -1.30 -0.65 13.77
CA SER A 493 -2.18 0.30 13.09
C SER A 493 -2.39 -0.01 11.61
N TRP A 494 -1.59 -0.91 11.01
CA TRP A 494 -1.68 -1.30 9.60
C TRP A 494 -2.74 -2.38 9.39
N PHE A 495 -2.72 -3.44 10.19
CA PHE A 495 -3.75 -4.49 10.16
C PHE A 495 -4.95 -4.20 11.09
N LYS A 496 -4.92 -3.03 11.76
CA LYS A 496 -5.87 -2.58 12.77
C LYS A 496 -6.10 -3.61 13.87
N ASN A 497 -5.07 -4.33 14.28
CA ASN A 497 -5.20 -5.34 15.30
C ASN A 497 -4.03 -5.28 16.31
N TYR A 498 -4.24 -5.88 17.48
CA TYR A 498 -3.13 -6.09 18.41
C TYR A 498 -2.39 -7.36 18.00
N SER A 499 -1.07 -7.25 17.84
CA SER A 499 -0.24 -8.32 17.28
C SER A 499 -0.32 -9.64 18.04
N CYS A 500 -0.71 -9.60 19.33
CA CYS A 500 -0.86 -10.78 20.19
C CYS A 500 -2.09 -11.66 19.87
N CYS A 501 -3.17 -11.09 19.35
CA CYS A 501 -4.45 -11.80 19.21
C CYS A 501 -5.16 -11.56 17.88
N SER A 502 -4.58 -10.75 16.98
CA SER A 502 -5.15 -10.41 15.67
C SER A 502 -6.57 -9.84 15.73
N THR A 503 -6.97 -9.27 16.88
CA THR A 503 -8.27 -8.62 17.09
C THR A 503 -8.17 -7.11 17.04
N GLN A 504 -9.26 -6.47 16.61
CA GLN A 504 -9.34 -5.01 16.45
C GLN A 504 -9.45 -4.24 17.78
N ASN A 505 -9.75 -4.93 18.87
CA ASN A 505 -9.85 -4.38 20.22
C ASN A 505 -8.64 -4.82 21.07
N PRO A 506 -8.15 -3.97 22.01
CA PRO A 506 -7.19 -4.41 23.02
C PRO A 506 -7.84 -5.55 23.80
N CYS A 507 -7.09 -6.61 24.06
CA CYS A 507 -7.60 -7.85 24.64
C CYS A 507 -8.57 -7.58 25.82
N GLN A 508 -9.86 -7.88 25.62
CA GLN A 508 -10.87 -7.97 26.68
C GLN A 508 -11.22 -9.42 27.01
N ALA A 509 -10.49 -10.40 26.45
CA ALA A 509 -10.73 -11.81 26.71
C ALA A 509 -10.08 -12.21 28.04
N GLY A 510 -10.91 -12.66 28.99
CA GLY A 510 -10.47 -13.30 30.22
C GLY A 510 -9.63 -14.56 29.97
N ARG A 511 -8.77 -14.86 30.95
CA ARG A 511 -7.80 -15.97 31.04
C ARG A 511 -6.95 -16.18 29.77
N HIS A 512 -5.78 -15.53 29.75
CA HIS A 512 -4.65 -15.90 28.91
C HIS A 512 -4.37 -17.42 28.99
N ARG A 513 -4.06 -18.04 27.84
CA ARG A 513 -3.72 -19.46 27.77
C ARG A 513 -2.33 -19.72 28.38
N PRO A 514 -2.17 -20.69 29.30
CA PRO A 514 -0.89 -21.00 29.94
C PRO A 514 0.18 -21.63 29.01
N GLU A 515 -0.21 -22.12 27.82
CA GLU A 515 0.64 -23.05 27.06
C GLU A 515 1.65 -22.39 26.10
N HIS A 516 1.67 -21.06 25.96
CA HIS A 516 2.55 -20.38 24.98
C HIS A 516 3.33 -19.17 25.50
N HIS A 517 3.50 -19.04 26.81
CA HIS A 517 4.29 -17.93 27.37
C HIS A 517 5.71 -18.35 27.72
N CYS A 518 6.64 -17.92 26.88
CA CYS A 518 8.04 -17.77 27.24
C CYS A 518 8.23 -16.43 27.95
N GLU A 519 8.19 -16.44 29.29
CA GLU A 519 8.66 -15.45 30.29
C GLU A 519 8.54 -13.91 30.08
N TYR A 520 8.10 -13.35 28.95
CA TYR A 520 8.02 -11.90 28.72
C TYR A 520 6.84 -11.48 27.83
N PRO A 521 5.74 -10.92 28.38
CA PRO A 521 4.58 -10.50 27.62
C PRO A 521 4.47 -8.97 27.53
N TYR A 522 5.17 -8.28 26.61
CA TYR A 522 4.95 -6.83 26.40
C TYR A 522 5.01 -6.43 24.92
N GLY A 523 4.16 -5.51 24.49
CA GLY A 523 4.22 -4.94 23.13
C GLY A 523 5.57 -4.34 22.81
N ASN A 524 6.07 -3.48 23.72
CA ASN A 524 7.40 -2.91 23.65
C ASN A 524 8.55 -3.90 23.89
N PHE A 525 8.29 -5.14 24.30
CA PHE A 525 9.36 -6.14 24.49
C PHE A 525 10.02 -6.46 23.15
N PHE A 526 9.27 -6.64 22.08
CA PHE A 526 9.86 -6.94 20.77
C PHE A 526 10.71 -5.77 20.26
N PRO A 527 10.22 -4.51 20.20
CA PRO A 527 11.06 -3.36 19.89
C PRO A 527 12.29 -3.21 20.81
N PHE A 528 12.14 -3.47 22.11
CA PHE A 528 13.25 -3.41 23.07
C PHE A 528 14.30 -4.50 22.82
N ALA A 529 13.88 -5.75 22.66
CA ALA A 529 14.74 -6.88 22.37
C ALA A 529 15.41 -6.72 21.00
N TYR A 530 14.69 -6.24 19.98
CA TYR A 530 15.28 -5.83 18.69
C TYR A 530 16.29 -4.70 18.85
N GLY A 531 16.03 -3.74 19.74
CA GLY A 531 16.97 -2.68 20.12
C GLY A 531 18.26 -3.17 20.79
N ILE A 532 18.26 -4.37 21.36
CA ILE A 532 19.47 -5.04 21.88
C ILE A 532 20.12 -5.92 20.80
N LEU A 533 19.34 -6.59 19.96
CA LEU A 533 19.85 -7.58 19.00
C LEU A 533 20.40 -6.99 17.70
N ASN A 534 19.87 -5.86 17.23
CA ASN A 534 20.18 -5.31 15.90
C ASN A 534 21.34 -4.30 15.87
N TYR A 535 21.99 -4.04 17.00
CA TYR A 535 23.12 -3.12 17.08
C TYR A 535 24.38 -3.87 17.54
N SER A 536 25.54 -3.54 16.97
CA SER A 536 26.82 -4.17 17.31
C SER A 536 27.40 -3.65 18.63
N ASP A 537 26.95 -2.48 19.12
CA ASP A 537 27.45 -1.86 20.35
C ASP A 537 26.67 -2.27 21.61
N THR A 538 25.58 -3.04 21.46
CA THR A 538 24.70 -3.47 22.56
C THR A 538 25.02 -4.86 23.07
N LYS A 539 25.55 -5.75 22.23
CA LYS A 539 25.94 -7.11 22.61
C LYS A 539 27.24 -7.52 21.95
N GLU A 540 28.00 -8.35 22.67
CA GLU A 540 29.13 -9.10 22.12
C GLU A 540 28.67 -10.54 21.96
N GLU A 541 28.35 -10.95 20.74
CA GLU A 541 27.87 -12.31 20.47
C GLU A 541 29.04 -13.30 20.54
N TRP A 542 28.92 -14.33 21.39
CA TRP A 542 29.97 -15.33 21.57
C TRP A 542 29.81 -16.48 20.60
N THR A 543 28.57 -16.92 20.41
CA THR A 543 28.21 -17.99 19.47
C THR A 543 26.74 -17.86 19.08
N SER A 544 26.43 -18.20 17.83
CA SER A 544 25.07 -18.26 17.31
C SER A 544 24.98 -19.42 16.35
N VAL A 545 23.98 -20.27 16.57
CA VAL A 545 23.65 -21.40 15.71
C VAL A 545 22.35 -21.05 14.99
N GLU A 546 22.39 -21.07 13.67
CA GLU A 546 21.21 -20.93 12.84
C GLU A 546 21.09 -22.07 11.83
N ASP A 547 19.86 -22.43 11.54
CA ASP A 547 19.53 -23.36 10.46
C ASP A 547 18.26 -22.88 9.73
N LEU A 548 18.22 -23.05 8.41
CA LEU A 548 17.16 -22.53 7.55
C LEU A 548 16.33 -23.69 7.01
N ASN A 549 15.02 -23.60 7.22
CA ASN A 549 14.07 -24.49 6.56
C ASN A 549 13.88 -24.05 5.10
N TYR A 550 14.39 -24.84 4.14
CA TYR A 550 14.34 -24.49 2.71
C TYR A 550 12.94 -24.61 2.09
N GLU A 551 12.00 -25.27 2.76
CA GLU A 551 10.60 -25.36 2.30
C GLU A 551 9.81 -24.12 2.74
N THR A 552 9.88 -23.77 4.02
CA THR A 552 9.10 -22.67 4.63
C THR A 552 9.80 -21.31 4.64
N ASN A 553 11.12 -21.27 4.39
CA ASN A 553 12.01 -20.10 4.58
C ASN A 553 12.13 -19.63 6.04
N GLU A 554 11.79 -20.47 7.01
CA GLU A 554 11.87 -20.11 8.42
C GLU A 554 13.25 -20.44 9.00
N LYS A 555 13.81 -19.51 9.79
CA LYS A 555 15.10 -19.69 10.47
C LYS A 555 14.89 -20.17 11.90
N VAL A 556 15.51 -21.29 12.21
CA VAL A 556 15.65 -21.83 13.56
C VAL A 556 16.94 -21.27 14.13
N THR A 557 16.88 -20.45 15.18
CA THR A 557 18.06 -19.72 15.68
C THR A 557 18.24 -19.89 17.17
N VAL A 558 19.48 -19.95 17.64
CA VAL A 558 19.82 -19.91 19.05
C VAL A 558 21.17 -19.23 19.23
N SER A 559 21.33 -18.38 20.25
CA SER A 559 22.55 -17.58 20.43
C SER A 559 22.82 -17.29 21.90
N VAL A 560 24.11 -17.14 22.22
CA VAL A 560 24.61 -16.69 23.52
C VAL A 560 25.54 -15.51 23.30
N ALA A 561 25.33 -14.45 24.07
CA ALA A 561 26.08 -13.21 23.97
C ALA A 561 26.36 -12.62 25.36
N ARG A 562 27.33 -11.72 25.44
CA ARG A 562 27.46 -10.79 26.56
C ARG A 562 26.64 -9.55 26.27
N LEU A 563 25.87 -9.07 27.24
CA LEU A 563 25.21 -7.79 27.14
C LEU A 563 26.21 -6.67 27.44
N LEU A 564 26.44 -5.79 26.47
CA LEU A 564 27.31 -4.62 26.60
C LEU A 564 26.54 -3.37 26.98
N ARG A 565 25.33 -3.18 26.42
CA ARG A 565 24.45 -2.03 26.67
C ARG A 565 23.00 -2.44 26.49
N TRP A 566 22.11 -1.79 27.23
CA TRP A 566 20.66 -2.00 27.11
C TRP A 566 20.03 -1.34 25.86
N LYS A 567 20.74 -0.40 25.26
CA LYS A 567 20.35 0.30 24.03
C LYS A 567 21.60 0.85 23.35
N SER A 568 21.59 0.97 22.03
CA SER A 568 22.70 1.57 21.28
C SER A 568 23.02 2.97 21.82
N ARG A 569 24.31 3.23 22.06
CA ARG A 569 24.85 4.45 22.70
C ARG A 569 24.34 4.71 24.13
N GLY A 570 23.71 3.72 24.78
CA GLY A 570 23.20 3.80 26.15
C GLY A 570 24.26 3.43 27.21
N ALA A 571 23.85 3.33 28.49
CA ALA A 571 24.75 2.94 29.57
C ALA A 571 25.11 1.43 29.53
N VAL A 572 26.31 1.10 30.03
CA VAL A 572 26.77 -0.28 30.22
C VAL A 572 26.08 -0.87 31.47
N PRO A 573 25.68 -2.14 31.48
CA PRO A 573 25.13 -2.80 32.67
C PRO A 573 26.10 -2.70 33.86
N GLU A 574 25.58 -2.41 35.05
CA GLU A 574 26.38 -2.30 36.27
C GLU A 574 27.05 -3.61 36.66
N ILE A 575 26.39 -4.73 36.35
CA ILE A 575 26.88 -6.09 36.62
C ILE A 575 27.10 -6.81 35.28
N PRO A 576 28.22 -7.54 35.11
CA PRO A 576 28.43 -8.42 33.97
C PRO A 576 27.25 -9.37 33.75
N THR A 577 26.69 -9.35 32.55
CA THR A 577 25.43 -10.01 32.25
C THR A 577 25.53 -10.79 30.93
N ILE A 578 25.10 -12.06 30.95
CA ILE A 578 24.99 -12.95 29.78
C ILE A 578 23.58 -12.82 29.22
N LEU A 579 23.44 -12.83 27.90
CA LEU A 579 22.17 -12.86 27.18
C LEU A 579 22.06 -14.19 26.43
N ILE A 580 20.97 -14.93 26.64
CA ILE A 580 20.64 -16.15 25.91
C ILE A 580 19.34 -15.94 25.14
N LYS A 581 19.35 -16.27 23.85
CA LYS A 581 18.19 -16.22 22.96
C LYS A 581 18.00 -17.58 22.28
N VAL A 582 16.80 -18.15 22.34
CA VAL A 582 16.39 -19.37 21.62
C VAL A 582 15.15 -19.07 20.79
N GLY A 583 15.09 -19.50 19.54
CA GLY A 583 13.99 -19.24 18.62
C GLY A 583 13.98 -17.81 18.05
N GLN A 584 13.08 -17.57 17.08
CA GLN A 584 12.85 -16.23 16.53
C GLN A 584 11.88 -15.47 17.43
N LEU A 585 12.21 -14.22 17.77
CA LEU A 585 11.32 -13.36 18.58
C LEU A 585 10.07 -12.99 17.79
N SER A 586 9.02 -13.77 17.98
CA SER A 586 7.70 -13.56 17.39
C SER A 586 6.63 -13.96 18.39
N ILE A 587 5.51 -13.26 18.37
CA ILE A 587 4.32 -13.63 19.14
C ILE A 587 3.79 -15.00 18.71
N SER A 588 3.89 -15.33 17.43
CA SER A 588 3.32 -16.54 16.86
C SER A 588 4.15 -17.80 17.08
N LYS A 589 5.34 -17.69 17.68
CA LYS A 589 6.29 -18.82 17.81
C LYS A 589 6.88 -18.89 19.22
N PRO A 590 7.15 -20.10 19.74
CA PRO A 590 7.88 -20.26 20.99
C PRO A 590 9.31 -19.69 20.88
N PHE A 591 9.68 -18.80 21.79
CA PHE A 591 11.03 -18.24 21.88
C PHE A 591 11.55 -18.27 23.31
N PHE A 592 12.79 -17.88 23.53
CA PHE A 592 13.37 -17.62 24.85
C PHE A 592 14.32 -16.45 24.70
N PHE A 593 14.27 -15.50 25.62
CA PHE A 593 15.14 -14.34 25.61
C PHE A 593 15.29 -13.86 27.05
N LYS A 594 16.45 -14.13 27.64
CA LYS A 594 16.70 -13.80 29.04
C LYS A 594 18.16 -13.44 29.27
N THR A 595 18.35 -12.55 30.23
CA THR A 595 19.66 -12.13 30.71
C THR A 595 19.95 -12.75 32.07
N PHE A 596 21.20 -13.15 32.31
CA PHE A 596 21.65 -13.76 33.56
C PHE A 596 22.88 -13.02 34.08
N ASN A 597 22.82 -12.58 35.33
CA ASN A 597 24.00 -12.06 36.04
C ASN A 597 24.70 -13.17 36.85
N VAL A 598 25.83 -12.84 37.47
CA VAL A 598 26.64 -13.79 38.27
C VAL A 598 25.83 -14.46 39.39
N HIS A 599 24.91 -13.73 40.03
CA HIS A 599 24.08 -14.28 41.09
C HIS A 599 23.05 -15.26 40.53
N ASP A 600 22.36 -14.90 39.46
CA ASP A 600 21.36 -15.75 38.81
C ASP A 600 21.95 -17.08 38.37
N LEU A 601 23.13 -17.05 37.74
CA LEU A 601 23.83 -18.26 37.29
C LEU A 601 24.24 -19.17 38.45
N LYS A 602 24.63 -18.63 39.61
CA LYS A 602 24.93 -19.42 40.81
C LYS A 602 23.69 -20.10 41.39
N VAL A 603 22.55 -19.40 41.39
CA VAL A 603 21.28 -19.98 41.83
C VAL A 603 20.85 -21.09 40.86
N ILE A 604 20.91 -20.83 39.56
CA ILE A 604 20.56 -21.82 38.53
C ILE A 604 21.46 -23.04 38.61
N ALA A 605 22.78 -22.87 38.80
CA ALA A 605 23.70 -24.00 38.95
C ALA A 605 23.25 -24.96 40.06
N ARG A 606 22.85 -24.44 41.24
CA ARG A 606 22.33 -25.25 42.34
C ARG A 606 20.98 -25.90 42.02
N VAL A 607 20.10 -25.20 41.31
CA VAL A 607 18.81 -25.77 40.89
C VAL A 607 19.04 -26.93 39.93
N VAL A 608 19.88 -26.77 38.91
CA VAL A 608 20.19 -27.82 37.92
C VAL A 608 20.90 -29.00 38.59
N GLU A 609 21.77 -28.76 39.56
CA GLU A 609 22.42 -29.81 40.35
C GLU A 609 21.39 -30.68 41.10
N ILE A 610 20.36 -30.07 41.68
CA ILE A 610 19.32 -30.77 42.46
C ILE A 610 18.29 -31.45 41.56
N THR A 611 17.84 -30.79 40.49
CA THR A 611 16.75 -31.27 39.63
C THR A 611 17.24 -32.15 38.48
N HIS A 612 18.55 -32.13 38.18
CA HIS A 612 19.16 -32.70 36.99
C HIS A 612 18.57 -32.20 35.66
N GLN A 613 17.82 -31.09 35.68
CA GLN A 613 17.20 -30.51 34.51
C GLN A 613 18.10 -29.43 33.89
N ALA A 614 18.88 -29.82 32.89
CA ALA A 614 19.85 -28.95 32.23
C ALA A 614 19.27 -28.12 31.06
N VAL A 615 18.11 -28.50 30.52
CA VAL A 615 17.49 -27.82 29.37
C VAL A 615 16.99 -26.44 29.80
N ILE A 616 17.50 -25.38 29.16
CA ILE A 616 17.10 -24.00 29.39
C ILE A 616 15.74 -23.76 28.74
N PHE A 617 15.68 -24.04 27.44
CA PHE A 617 14.47 -23.90 26.64
C PHE A 617 14.61 -24.74 25.36
N ARG A 618 13.48 -25.28 24.91
CA ARG A 618 13.34 -25.96 23.61
C ARG A 618 12.09 -25.42 22.92
N SER A 619 12.21 -24.98 21.68
CA SER A 619 11.13 -24.31 20.95
C SER A 619 10.02 -25.25 20.44
N SER A 620 10.28 -26.55 20.34
CA SER A 620 9.33 -27.54 19.82
C SER A 620 9.65 -28.93 20.38
N HIS A 621 8.62 -29.74 20.62
CA HIS A 621 8.77 -31.14 21.01
C HIS A 621 9.11 -32.07 19.84
N SER A 622 8.99 -31.60 18.59
CA SER A 622 9.39 -32.38 17.42
C SER A 622 10.90 -32.61 17.40
N GLU A 623 11.32 -33.76 16.89
CA GLU A 623 12.72 -34.05 16.60
C GLU A 623 13.16 -33.56 15.22
N ASP A 624 12.22 -33.17 14.36
CA ASP A 624 12.50 -32.71 13.00
C ASP A 624 12.87 -31.24 12.96
N GLU A 625 12.18 -30.40 13.73
CA GLU A 625 12.45 -28.96 13.77
C GLU A 625 12.39 -28.42 15.21
N PHE A 626 13.52 -27.93 15.71
CA PHE A 626 13.62 -27.32 17.03
C PHE A 626 14.90 -26.48 17.21
N SER A 627 14.81 -25.46 18.06
CA SER A 627 15.95 -24.76 18.66
C SER A 627 15.98 -25.05 20.15
N MET A 628 17.18 -25.24 20.70
CA MET A 628 17.36 -25.62 22.09
C MET A 628 18.66 -25.06 22.66
N ALA A 629 18.61 -24.64 23.93
CA ALA A 629 19.80 -24.34 24.72
C ALA A 629 19.81 -25.19 26.00
N GLU A 630 20.98 -25.69 26.39
CA GLU A 630 21.19 -26.55 27.56
C GLU A 630 22.39 -26.04 28.37
N TRP A 631 22.27 -26.04 29.70
CA TRP A 631 23.41 -25.86 30.58
C TRP A 631 24.30 -27.09 30.56
N VAL A 632 25.62 -26.89 30.53
CA VAL A 632 26.59 -27.99 30.68
C VAL A 632 27.25 -27.84 32.03
N LEU A 633 27.10 -28.84 32.89
CA LEU A 633 27.73 -28.85 34.21
C LEU A 633 29.12 -29.49 34.14
N SER A 634 30.03 -28.94 34.95
CA SER A 634 31.29 -29.60 35.30
C SER A 634 31.06 -30.76 36.26
N ALA A 635 32.09 -31.59 36.48
CA ALA A 635 32.03 -32.69 37.45
C ALA A 635 31.75 -32.23 38.90
N GLU A 636 31.95 -30.94 39.18
CA GLU A 636 31.72 -30.29 40.49
C GLU A 636 30.33 -29.66 40.61
N GLY A 637 29.42 -29.87 39.64
CA GLY A 637 28.06 -29.31 39.66
C GLY A 637 27.95 -27.84 39.26
N ILE A 638 29.06 -27.20 38.89
CA ILE A 638 29.11 -25.80 38.45
C ILE A 638 28.84 -25.73 36.94
N ILE A 639 28.02 -24.77 36.48
CA ILE A 639 27.81 -24.51 35.04
C ILE A 639 29.14 -24.14 34.38
N SER A 640 29.58 -25.00 33.46
CA SER A 640 30.80 -24.85 32.67
C SER A 640 30.57 -24.13 31.34
N GLY A 641 29.33 -24.13 30.83
CA GLY A 641 29.03 -23.63 29.50
C GLY A 641 27.56 -23.78 29.12
N VAL A 642 27.25 -23.34 27.90
CA VAL A 642 25.94 -23.51 27.27
C VAL A 642 26.12 -24.28 25.96
N LYS A 643 25.34 -25.35 25.80
CA LYS A 643 25.23 -26.10 24.55
C LYS A 643 24.03 -25.60 23.77
N LEU A 644 24.26 -25.26 22.52
CA LEU A 644 23.28 -24.72 21.58
C LEU A 644 22.98 -25.74 20.50
N THR A 645 21.71 -25.94 20.19
CA THR A 645 21.24 -26.85 19.14
C THR A 645 20.19 -26.17 18.27
N ALA A 646 20.35 -26.21 16.96
CA ALA A 646 19.32 -25.83 16.00
C ALA A 646 19.18 -26.92 14.94
N LYS A 647 17.95 -27.29 14.61
CA LYS A 647 17.64 -28.21 13.52
C LYS A 647 16.41 -27.72 12.79
N ALA A 648 16.52 -27.53 11.49
CA ALA A 648 15.38 -27.35 10.59
C ALA A 648 14.91 -28.70 10.04
N SER A 649 13.63 -28.83 9.66
CA SER A 649 13.10 -30.09 9.11
C SER A 649 13.81 -30.54 7.82
N THR A 650 14.37 -29.60 7.07
CA THR A 650 15.11 -29.85 5.82
C THR A 650 16.55 -30.28 6.05
N SER A 651 17.05 -30.24 7.28
CA SER A 651 18.41 -30.60 7.64
C SER A 651 18.50 -32.01 8.20
N VAL A 652 19.46 -32.79 7.70
CA VAL A 652 19.63 -34.19 8.08
C VAL A 652 20.11 -34.34 9.54
N GLN A 653 20.97 -33.42 9.99
CA GLN A 653 21.53 -33.43 11.34
C GLN A 653 21.35 -32.06 12.01
N PRO A 654 21.27 -32.00 13.34
CA PRO A 654 21.23 -30.72 14.06
C PRO A 654 22.61 -30.04 14.02
N TYR A 655 22.62 -28.71 13.90
CA TYR A 655 23.82 -27.91 14.17
C TYR A 655 23.92 -27.75 15.69
N VAL A 656 25.03 -28.24 16.28
CA VAL A 656 25.32 -28.20 17.71
C VAL A 656 26.65 -27.50 17.99
N GLN A 657 26.62 -26.49 18.86
CA GLN A 657 27.84 -25.82 19.37
C GLN A 657 27.85 -25.79 20.89
N TYR A 658 29.05 -25.82 21.47
CA TYR A 658 29.29 -25.66 22.90
C TYR A 658 30.09 -24.38 23.15
N CYS A 659 29.55 -23.51 23.99
CA CYS A 659 30.18 -22.27 24.41
C CYS A 659 30.56 -22.35 25.90
N PRO A 660 31.86 -22.42 26.23
CA PRO A 660 32.31 -22.43 27.61
C PRO A 660 32.20 -21.04 28.23
N ILE A 661 31.65 -20.94 29.45
CA ILE A 661 31.42 -19.69 30.17
C ILE A 661 32.03 -19.74 31.58
N ASP A 662 32.56 -18.61 32.04
CA ASP A 662 32.91 -18.41 33.45
C ASP A 662 31.78 -17.68 34.15
N ILE A 663 31.17 -18.36 35.13
CA ILE A 663 30.07 -17.82 35.93
C ILE A 663 30.52 -16.63 36.78
N SER A 664 31.76 -16.60 37.25
CA SER A 664 32.24 -15.60 38.21
C SER A 664 32.37 -14.21 37.58
N SER A 665 32.71 -14.15 36.30
CA SER A 665 32.93 -12.94 35.51
C SER A 665 31.84 -12.70 34.45
N CYS A 666 30.95 -13.66 34.20
CA CYS A 666 30.03 -13.67 33.06
C CYS A 666 30.76 -13.43 31.72
N THR A 667 31.91 -14.07 31.52
CA THR A 667 32.69 -14.00 30.29
C THR A 667 32.86 -15.37 29.64
N LYS A 668 33.13 -15.39 28.34
CA LYS A 668 33.58 -16.59 27.62
C LYS A 668 34.90 -17.09 28.23
N SER A 669 34.97 -18.37 28.61
CA SER A 669 36.11 -18.95 29.33
C SER A 669 37.10 -19.73 28.44
N GLY A 670 36.71 -20.03 27.20
CA GLY A 670 37.53 -20.74 26.21
C GLY A 670 36.93 -20.67 24.81
N ASP A 671 37.53 -21.38 23.85
CA ASP A 671 37.05 -21.39 22.47
C ASP A 671 35.73 -22.18 22.30
N VAL A 672 34.89 -21.71 21.38
CA VAL A 672 33.63 -22.39 21.05
C VAL A 672 33.95 -23.66 20.30
N SER A 673 33.39 -24.78 20.76
CA SER A 673 33.58 -26.09 20.13
C SER A 673 32.35 -26.44 19.32
N THR A 674 32.51 -26.66 18.02
CA THR A 674 31.43 -27.16 17.17
C THR A 674 31.37 -28.69 17.26
N LEU A 675 30.24 -29.22 17.74
CA LEU A 675 30.05 -30.66 17.96
C LEU A 675 29.38 -31.33 16.75
N SER A 676 28.55 -30.59 16.03
CA SER A 676 27.89 -31.02 14.79
C SER A 676 27.58 -29.80 13.96
N GLU A 677 27.73 -29.87 12.65
CA GLU A 677 27.61 -28.69 11.78
C GLU A 677 26.28 -28.59 11.04
N GLY A 678 25.46 -29.65 11.05
CA GLY A 678 24.02 -29.76 10.78
C GLY A 678 23.38 -29.16 9.52
N SER A 679 23.83 -27.98 9.09
CA SER A 679 23.24 -27.20 8.02
C SER A 679 23.62 -27.74 6.63
N PHE A 680 22.78 -27.39 5.66
CA PHE A 680 23.00 -27.69 4.26
C PHE A 680 24.25 -26.97 3.71
N ARG A 681 25.26 -27.77 3.33
CA ARG A 681 26.57 -27.35 2.81
C ARG A 681 26.85 -28.01 1.47
N ALA A 682 27.66 -27.33 0.66
CA ALA A 682 28.15 -27.89 -0.59
C ALA A 682 29.39 -28.78 -0.36
N TYR A 683 29.77 -29.56 -1.36
CA TYR A 683 31.05 -30.29 -1.38
C TYR A 683 32.02 -29.59 -2.33
N LYS A 684 33.32 -29.71 -2.06
CA LYS A 684 34.33 -29.18 -2.99
C LYS A 684 34.41 -30.08 -4.22
N PRO A 685 34.42 -29.52 -5.44
CA PRO A 685 34.66 -30.32 -6.62
C PRO A 685 36.13 -30.77 -6.65
N SER A 686 36.37 -32.00 -7.08
CA SER A 686 37.71 -32.59 -7.22
C SER A 686 38.56 -31.91 -8.31
N THR A 687 37.93 -31.23 -9.26
CA THR A 687 38.57 -30.42 -10.31
C THR A 687 37.82 -29.10 -10.48
N PRO A 688 38.40 -28.06 -11.08
CA PRO A 688 37.66 -26.84 -11.41
C PRO A 688 36.57 -27.08 -12.47
N TYR A 689 35.49 -26.30 -12.42
CA TYR A 689 34.46 -26.31 -13.46
C TYR A 689 34.97 -25.64 -14.73
N ILE A 690 34.69 -26.26 -15.89
CA ILE A 690 35.00 -25.73 -17.21
C ILE A 690 33.66 -25.38 -17.86
N LEU A 691 33.47 -24.11 -18.20
CA LEU A 691 32.24 -23.62 -18.81
C LEU A 691 32.36 -23.60 -20.34
N PRO A 692 31.27 -23.83 -21.09
CA PRO A 692 31.26 -23.67 -22.54
C PRO A 692 31.57 -22.23 -22.95
N GLU A 693 32.13 -22.07 -24.16
CA GLU A 693 32.31 -20.75 -24.77
C GLU A 693 30.95 -20.10 -25.09
N VAL A 694 30.91 -18.76 -25.04
CA VAL A 694 29.71 -17.99 -25.34
C VAL A 694 29.37 -18.14 -26.82
N GLN A 695 28.14 -18.57 -27.10
CA GLN A 695 27.61 -18.65 -28.45
C GLN A 695 26.80 -17.39 -28.72
N GLN A 696 27.20 -16.61 -29.73
CA GLN A 696 26.58 -15.32 -29.99
C GLN A 696 26.47 -15.06 -31.50
N VAL A 697 25.25 -14.73 -31.93
CA VAL A 697 24.94 -14.14 -33.23
C VAL A 697 24.37 -12.76 -32.94
N SER A 698 25.13 -11.71 -33.27
CA SER A 698 24.81 -10.33 -32.93
C SER A 698 25.24 -9.40 -34.07
N GLY A 699 24.53 -8.30 -34.23
CA GLY A 699 24.98 -7.22 -35.10
C GLY A 699 26.20 -6.50 -34.56
N THR A 700 26.82 -5.66 -35.39
CA THR A 700 27.96 -4.81 -35.03
C THR A 700 27.52 -3.36 -34.99
N LEU A 701 27.78 -2.67 -33.87
CA LEU A 701 27.57 -1.22 -33.75
C LEU A 701 28.92 -0.51 -33.81
N PRO A 702 29.02 0.64 -34.49
CA PRO A 702 30.27 1.39 -34.56
C PRO A 702 30.67 1.96 -33.18
N GLU A 703 31.97 1.92 -32.88
CA GLU A 703 32.54 2.34 -31.58
C GLU A 703 32.97 3.82 -31.55
N GLY A 704 33.09 4.48 -32.71
CA GLY A 704 33.52 5.87 -32.84
C GLY A 704 32.91 6.58 -34.04
N LYS A 705 32.86 7.92 -34.03
CA LYS A 705 32.26 8.72 -35.12
C LYS A 705 32.78 8.23 -36.48
N PRO A 706 31.90 7.93 -37.45
CA PRO A 706 32.32 7.30 -38.69
C PRO A 706 33.25 8.20 -39.52
N ARG A 707 33.03 9.52 -39.47
CA ARG A 707 33.94 10.53 -40.04
C ARG A 707 33.73 11.90 -39.40
N ALA A 708 34.63 12.84 -39.68
CA ALA A 708 34.46 14.25 -39.35
C ALA A 708 33.41 14.93 -40.25
N VAL A 709 32.80 16.00 -39.76
CA VAL A 709 31.84 16.82 -40.52
C VAL A 709 32.59 17.61 -41.60
N ARG A 710 32.09 17.57 -42.84
CA ARG A 710 32.67 18.30 -43.98
C ARG A 710 32.14 19.73 -44.05
N LYS A 711 32.97 20.63 -44.58
CA LYS A 711 32.62 22.04 -44.79
C LYS A 711 32.56 22.30 -46.30
N PHE A 712 31.39 22.71 -46.79
CA PHE A 712 31.16 23.03 -48.20
C PHE A 712 31.20 24.54 -48.43
N LYS A 713 31.56 24.95 -49.65
CA LYS A 713 31.49 26.35 -50.07
C LYS A 713 30.08 26.68 -50.55
N ALA A 714 29.59 27.88 -50.24
CA ALA A 714 28.34 28.37 -50.82
C ALA A 714 28.49 28.56 -52.34
N GLN A 715 27.46 28.17 -53.09
CA GLN A 715 27.36 28.39 -54.53
C GLN A 715 26.33 29.48 -54.77
N THR A 716 26.72 30.55 -55.47
CA THR A 716 25.90 31.75 -55.66
C THR A 716 25.89 32.09 -57.13
N THR A 717 24.73 32.47 -57.67
CA THR A 717 24.65 32.99 -59.04
C THR A 717 25.49 34.27 -59.19
N PRO A 718 26.04 34.55 -60.39
CA PRO A 718 26.95 35.68 -60.58
C PRO A 718 26.37 37.05 -60.21
N ASN A 719 25.06 37.22 -60.36
CA ASN A 719 24.36 38.49 -60.13
C ASN A 719 23.83 38.66 -58.71
N PHE A 720 23.96 37.66 -57.83
CA PHE A 720 23.47 37.72 -56.47
C PHE A 720 24.58 38.13 -55.49
N PRO A 721 24.61 39.39 -54.98
CA PRO A 721 25.77 39.93 -54.28
C PRO A 721 25.75 39.56 -52.79
N VAL A 722 25.66 38.28 -52.48
CA VAL A 722 25.58 37.76 -51.10
C VAL A 722 26.79 36.87 -50.77
N ILE A 723 27.23 36.87 -49.50
CA ILE A 723 28.10 35.83 -48.93
C ILE A 723 27.32 35.09 -47.87
N VAL A 724 27.19 33.77 -48.01
CA VAL A 724 26.66 32.92 -46.95
C VAL A 724 27.82 32.24 -46.22
N LYS A 725 27.83 32.33 -44.88
CA LYS A 725 28.80 31.66 -44.01
C LYS A 725 28.09 30.85 -42.93
N LEU A 726 28.71 29.74 -42.55
CA LEU A 726 28.28 28.93 -41.41
C LEU A 726 28.60 29.64 -40.09
N MET A 727 27.66 29.65 -39.14
CA MET A 727 27.83 30.28 -37.83
C MET A 727 28.01 29.29 -36.68
N SER A 728 27.68 28.01 -36.87
CA SER A 728 27.73 26.95 -35.86
C SER A 728 28.76 25.86 -36.20
N ASP A 729 29.40 25.27 -35.18
CA ASP A 729 30.21 24.05 -35.30
C ASP A 729 29.85 23.09 -34.14
N PRO A 730 29.17 21.96 -34.38
CA PRO A 730 28.75 21.42 -35.68
C PRO A 730 27.71 22.30 -36.40
N PRO A 731 27.63 22.22 -37.75
CA PRO A 731 26.73 23.05 -38.56
C PRO A 731 25.25 22.86 -38.23
N LEU A 732 24.86 21.65 -37.84
CA LEU A 732 23.48 21.25 -37.57
C LEU A 732 23.39 20.51 -36.22
N VAL A 733 22.36 20.84 -35.45
CA VAL A 733 21.96 20.12 -34.25
C VAL A 733 20.62 19.45 -34.52
N ALA A 734 20.57 18.13 -34.42
CA ALA A 734 19.34 17.37 -34.64
C ALA A 734 18.54 17.24 -33.33
N ASN A 735 17.23 17.37 -33.44
CA ASN A 735 16.26 17.06 -32.39
C ASN A 735 16.54 17.63 -30.95
N PRO A 736 16.85 18.94 -30.77
CA PRO A 736 17.18 19.49 -29.45
C PRO A 736 16.02 19.70 -28.44
N GLU A 737 14.76 19.72 -28.88
CA GLU A 737 13.59 20.03 -28.02
C GLU A 737 12.62 18.84 -27.88
N PHE A 738 11.95 18.45 -28.98
CA PHE A 738 10.92 17.40 -29.01
C PHE A 738 11.00 16.54 -30.30
N ALA A 739 11.39 15.26 -30.21
CA ALA A 739 11.50 14.36 -31.38
C ALA A 739 10.20 13.59 -31.67
N ILE A 740 9.82 13.49 -32.94
CA ILE A 740 8.64 12.74 -33.40
C ILE A 740 9.12 11.49 -34.14
N SER A 741 8.42 10.36 -33.99
CA SER A 741 8.81 9.09 -34.61
C SER A 741 8.78 9.06 -36.14
N ALA A 742 8.04 9.98 -36.79
CA ALA A 742 7.89 10.03 -38.24
C ALA A 742 8.88 10.96 -38.96
N SER A 743 9.58 11.84 -38.23
CA SER A 743 10.46 12.85 -38.83
C SER A 743 11.51 13.35 -37.84
N ASP A 744 12.71 13.62 -38.35
CA ASP A 744 13.78 14.28 -37.60
C ASP A 744 13.90 15.74 -38.05
N TYR A 745 14.17 16.65 -37.11
CA TYR A 745 14.39 18.06 -37.42
C TYR A 745 15.80 18.50 -37.04
N PHE A 746 16.30 19.50 -37.77
CA PHE A 746 17.67 19.98 -37.71
C PHE A 746 17.65 21.49 -37.54
N ILE A 747 18.33 21.98 -36.51
CA ILE A 747 18.49 23.41 -36.25
C ILE A 747 19.90 23.82 -36.65
N GLY A 748 20.00 24.94 -37.36
CA GLY A 748 21.28 25.54 -37.75
C GLY A 748 21.20 27.06 -37.82
N SER A 749 22.37 27.67 -37.94
CA SER A 749 22.51 29.12 -38.06
C SER A 749 23.50 29.47 -39.17
N ILE A 750 23.09 30.35 -40.08
CA ILE A 750 23.92 30.87 -41.16
C ILE A 750 23.89 32.41 -41.17
N SER A 751 25.00 33.00 -41.60
CA SER A 751 25.16 34.43 -41.77
C SER A 751 25.06 34.77 -43.25
N VAL A 752 24.12 35.64 -43.61
CA VAL A 752 23.88 36.13 -44.96
C VAL A 752 24.34 37.59 -45.03
N PHE A 753 25.44 37.86 -45.75
CA PHE A 753 26.05 39.18 -45.83
C PHE A 753 25.85 39.83 -47.19
N ASN A 754 25.36 41.07 -47.23
CA ASN A 754 25.20 41.84 -48.46
C ASN A 754 26.53 42.50 -48.88
N LYS A 755 27.08 42.11 -50.04
CA LYS A 755 28.34 42.62 -50.60
C LYS A 755 28.21 44.01 -51.25
N ARG A 756 27.00 44.51 -51.53
CA ARG A 756 26.80 45.80 -52.20
C ARG A 756 27.51 46.93 -51.44
N ALA A 757 28.02 47.91 -52.18
CA ALA A 757 28.73 49.03 -51.58
C ALA A 757 27.74 49.92 -50.82
N VAL A 758 28.16 50.50 -49.70
CA VAL A 758 27.32 51.41 -48.88
C VAL A 758 26.75 52.58 -49.72
N SER A 759 27.48 52.97 -50.77
CA SER A 759 27.08 54.03 -51.70
C SER A 759 25.89 53.68 -52.61
N SER A 760 25.56 52.40 -52.81
CA SER A 760 24.45 52.02 -53.70
C SER A 760 23.08 52.21 -53.02
N MET A 761 23.00 52.21 -51.68
CA MET A 761 21.76 52.20 -50.90
C MET A 761 20.74 51.12 -51.32
N ASP A 762 21.16 50.10 -52.08
CA ASP A 762 20.29 49.05 -52.58
C ASP A 762 20.27 47.86 -51.60
N PRO A 763 19.16 47.59 -50.90
CA PRO A 763 19.03 46.38 -50.11
C PRO A 763 18.89 45.15 -51.01
N VAL A 764 19.40 44.00 -50.53
CA VAL A 764 19.11 42.69 -51.13
C VAL A 764 17.90 42.11 -50.42
N THR A 765 16.87 41.66 -51.15
CA THR A 765 15.59 41.24 -50.55
C THR A 765 15.33 39.76 -50.77
N ILE A 766 15.64 38.94 -49.78
CA ILE A 766 15.39 37.50 -49.85
C ILE A 766 13.87 37.27 -49.89
N ALA A 767 13.40 36.69 -51.00
CA ALA A 767 11.99 36.38 -51.23
C ALA A 767 11.57 35.07 -50.55
N SER A 768 12.42 34.05 -50.63
CA SER A 768 12.14 32.74 -50.03
C SER A 768 13.40 31.99 -49.62
N VAL A 769 13.22 31.01 -48.73
CA VAL A 769 14.24 30.05 -48.32
C VAL A 769 13.65 28.65 -48.47
N THR A 770 14.27 27.83 -49.31
CA THR A 770 13.87 26.45 -49.55
C THR A 770 14.96 25.48 -49.11
N GLY A 771 14.58 24.25 -48.79
CA GLY A 771 15.49 23.24 -48.26
C GLY A 771 15.33 21.90 -48.98
N PHE A 772 16.46 21.26 -49.22
CA PHE A 772 16.56 19.91 -49.78
C PHE A 772 17.46 19.06 -48.91
N TYR A 773 17.24 17.75 -48.88
CA TYR A 773 18.09 16.81 -48.17
C TYR A 773 18.51 15.65 -49.05
N ARG A 774 19.65 15.05 -48.72
CA ARG A 774 20.22 13.89 -49.41
C ARG A 774 20.99 13.06 -48.39
N LEU A 775 20.78 11.74 -48.38
CA LEU A 775 21.67 10.85 -47.65
C LEU A 775 22.88 10.54 -48.55
N VAL A 776 24.07 10.50 -47.98
CA VAL A 776 25.30 10.25 -48.74
C VAL A 776 25.20 8.94 -49.54
N GLY A 777 25.53 8.99 -50.84
CA GLY A 777 25.36 7.90 -51.79
C GLY A 777 24.03 7.86 -52.56
N ASP A 778 23.05 8.71 -52.23
CA ASP A 778 21.84 8.87 -53.07
C ASP A 778 22.17 9.62 -54.37
N GLU A 779 21.46 9.39 -55.46
CA GLU A 779 21.76 10.06 -56.75
C GLU A 779 21.21 11.50 -56.83
N GLU A 780 20.18 11.83 -56.04
CA GLU A 780 19.46 13.11 -56.15
C GLU A 780 19.08 13.70 -54.77
N TYR A 781 18.82 15.01 -54.74
CA TYR A 781 18.30 15.73 -53.58
C TYR A 781 16.76 15.65 -53.53
N LYS A 782 16.20 15.40 -52.34
CA LYS A 782 14.75 15.36 -52.08
C LYS A 782 14.30 16.64 -51.35
N PRO A 783 13.09 17.16 -51.61
CA PRO A 783 12.58 18.31 -50.86
C PRO A 783 12.37 17.94 -49.39
N VAL A 784 12.69 18.87 -48.49
CA VAL A 784 12.40 18.72 -47.04
C VAL A 784 10.91 18.94 -46.79
N LYS A 785 10.38 18.45 -45.67
CA LYS A 785 8.96 18.61 -45.33
C LYS A 785 8.60 20.06 -45.06
N SER A 786 9.45 20.76 -44.31
CA SER A 786 9.28 22.18 -43.99
C SER A 786 10.62 22.83 -43.65
N VAL A 787 10.71 24.12 -43.92
CA VAL A 787 11.77 25.02 -43.44
C VAL A 787 11.09 26.10 -42.62
N GLU A 788 11.37 26.14 -41.33
CA GLU A 788 10.84 27.14 -40.39
C GLU A 788 11.94 28.14 -40.06
N LEU A 789 11.64 29.43 -40.18
CA LEU A 789 12.56 30.50 -39.78
C LEU A 789 12.31 30.83 -38.32
N LEU A 790 13.35 30.68 -37.50
CA LEU A 790 13.27 30.93 -36.07
C LEU A 790 13.40 32.43 -35.79
N ASN A 791 12.98 32.87 -34.60
CA ASN A 791 12.95 34.29 -34.18
C ASN A 791 11.90 35.18 -34.87
N GLY A 792 10.82 34.60 -35.40
CA GLY A 792 9.68 35.36 -35.93
C GLY A 792 9.97 36.15 -37.20
N VAL A 793 10.96 35.73 -37.99
CA VAL A 793 11.29 36.36 -39.27
C VAL A 793 10.14 36.15 -40.25
N VAL A 794 9.64 37.26 -40.82
CA VAL A 794 8.65 37.24 -41.90
C VAL A 794 9.37 37.48 -43.23
N MET A 795 9.02 36.69 -44.25
CA MET A 795 9.51 36.88 -45.61
C MET A 795 8.53 37.75 -46.41
N PRO A 796 9.01 38.58 -47.35
CA PRO A 796 10.42 38.76 -47.75
C PRO A 796 11.25 39.57 -46.73
N CYS A 797 12.56 39.34 -46.68
CA CYS A 797 13.50 40.00 -45.75
C CYS A 797 14.58 40.79 -46.49
N SER A 798 14.67 42.09 -46.23
CA SER A 798 15.65 42.99 -46.84
C SER A 798 16.90 43.18 -45.98
N ILE A 799 18.07 43.12 -46.60
CA ILE A 799 19.39 43.26 -45.98
C ILE A 799 20.09 44.48 -46.61
N ASP A 800 20.34 45.52 -45.81
CA ASP A 800 21.02 46.72 -46.28
C ASP A 800 22.47 46.46 -46.75
N PRO A 801 23.03 47.31 -47.62
CA PRO A 801 24.42 47.21 -48.06
C PRO A 801 25.41 47.09 -46.89
N ARG A 802 26.36 46.15 -47.00
CA ARG A 802 27.37 45.85 -45.97
C ARG A 802 26.81 45.42 -44.61
N GLN A 803 25.53 45.08 -44.50
CA GLN A 803 24.97 44.45 -43.30
C GLN A 803 24.96 42.93 -43.39
N THR A 804 24.85 42.29 -42.23
CA THR A 804 24.74 40.85 -42.08
C THR A 804 23.40 40.51 -41.45
N TRP A 805 22.66 39.60 -42.08
CA TRP A 805 21.49 38.99 -41.50
C TRP A 805 21.85 37.59 -40.96
N THR A 806 21.53 37.34 -39.70
CA THR A 806 21.70 36.01 -39.09
C THR A 806 20.40 35.24 -39.24
N LEU A 807 20.44 34.18 -40.03
CA LEU A 807 19.31 33.31 -40.29
C LEU A 807 19.42 32.04 -39.43
N ASN A 808 18.55 31.97 -38.42
CA ASN A 808 18.32 30.75 -37.64
C ASN A 808 17.14 30.00 -38.24
N PHE A 809 17.33 28.71 -38.51
CA PHE A 809 16.33 27.92 -39.20
C PHE A 809 16.17 26.54 -38.55
N ARG A 810 15.01 25.94 -38.79
CA ARG A 810 14.69 24.55 -38.48
C ARG A 810 14.23 23.85 -39.76
N VAL A 811 14.88 22.76 -40.13
CA VAL A 811 14.53 21.92 -41.28
C VAL A 811 13.93 20.61 -40.78
N THR A 812 12.79 20.18 -41.31
CA THR A 812 12.17 18.89 -40.99
C THR A 812 12.34 17.89 -42.13
N VAL A 813 12.92 16.73 -41.84
CA VAL A 813 13.15 15.64 -42.79
C VAL A 813 12.29 14.43 -42.41
N LEU A 814 11.53 13.90 -43.39
CA LEU A 814 10.72 12.70 -43.20
C LEU A 814 11.59 11.45 -43.20
N ARG A 815 11.28 10.51 -42.31
CA ARG A 815 11.88 9.18 -42.31
C ARG A 815 11.27 8.32 -43.42
N ASP A 816 12.01 7.31 -43.86
CA ASP A 816 11.47 6.33 -44.80
C ASP A 816 10.41 5.44 -44.12
N SER A 817 9.69 4.65 -44.93
CA SER A 817 8.57 3.85 -44.44
C SER A 817 8.97 2.72 -43.47
N GLU A 818 10.22 2.24 -43.54
CA GLU A 818 10.71 1.19 -42.64
C GLU A 818 11.17 1.79 -41.30
N ASP A 819 11.88 2.91 -41.35
CA ASP A 819 12.31 3.67 -40.17
C ASP A 819 11.12 4.24 -39.38
N ALA A 820 10.07 4.68 -40.08
CA ALA A 820 8.84 5.15 -39.44
C ALA A 820 8.11 4.04 -38.66
N LYS A 821 8.23 2.77 -39.08
CA LYS A 821 7.62 1.62 -38.36
C LYS A 821 8.31 1.31 -37.03
N VAL A 822 9.59 1.64 -36.89
CA VAL A 822 10.35 1.44 -35.63
C VAL A 822 9.78 2.30 -34.50
N ALA A 823 9.10 3.40 -34.85
CA ALA A 823 8.42 4.31 -33.91
C ALA A 823 9.31 4.93 -32.82
N ASP A 824 10.64 4.93 -32.99
CA ASP A 824 11.60 5.45 -32.01
C ASP A 824 11.85 6.95 -32.17
N SER A 825 11.72 7.75 -31.11
CA SER A 825 12.07 9.18 -31.11
C SER A 825 13.45 9.40 -30.48
N TRP A 826 14.34 10.13 -31.16
CA TRP A 826 15.72 10.34 -30.70
C TRP A 826 15.96 11.81 -30.36
N LEU A 827 16.30 12.13 -29.11
CA LEU A 827 16.73 13.47 -28.72
C LEU A 827 18.22 13.67 -29.01
N TYR A 828 18.57 14.91 -29.39
CA TYR A 828 19.92 15.39 -29.71
C TYR A 828 20.65 14.63 -30.84
N CYS A 829 19.95 13.72 -31.54
CA CYS A 829 20.46 13.00 -32.69
C CYS A 829 19.33 12.62 -33.66
N ALA A 830 19.68 12.42 -34.94
CA ALA A 830 18.70 12.04 -35.97
C ALA A 830 18.73 10.54 -36.26
N PHE A 831 17.56 9.89 -36.23
CA PHE A 831 17.41 8.47 -36.54
C PHE A 831 17.67 8.17 -38.03
N ILE A 832 17.23 9.06 -38.92
CA ILE A 832 17.43 8.93 -40.37
C ILE A 832 18.91 8.89 -40.78
N ALA A 833 19.77 9.60 -40.03
CA ALA A 833 21.20 9.72 -40.33
C ALA A 833 22.07 8.69 -39.58
N ARG A 834 21.46 7.61 -39.07
CA ARG A 834 22.15 6.64 -38.20
C ARG A 834 23.19 5.78 -38.93
N GLN A 835 22.87 5.34 -40.15
CA GLN A 835 23.77 4.52 -40.97
C GLN A 835 24.61 5.40 -41.90
N ARG A 836 23.99 6.37 -42.57
CA ARG A 836 24.66 7.26 -43.52
C ARG A 836 24.56 8.71 -43.06
N PRO A 837 25.61 9.53 -43.24
CA PRO A 837 25.50 10.97 -43.01
C PRO A 837 24.43 11.63 -43.89
N LEU A 838 23.87 12.73 -43.40
CA LEU A 838 22.82 13.50 -44.07
C LEU A 838 23.38 14.85 -44.52
N ARG A 839 23.13 15.23 -45.77
CA ARG A 839 23.42 16.58 -46.29
C ARG A 839 22.12 17.34 -46.49
N ILE A 840 22.08 18.59 -46.01
CA ILE A 840 20.96 19.52 -46.19
C ILE A 840 21.44 20.68 -47.05
N LYS A 841 20.84 20.87 -48.22
CA LYS A 841 21.07 22.01 -49.11
C LYS A 841 20.01 23.07 -48.87
N LEU A 842 20.40 24.24 -48.39
CA LEU A 842 19.52 25.41 -48.28
C LEU A 842 19.71 26.28 -49.52
N VAL A 843 18.61 26.75 -50.12
CA VAL A 843 18.60 27.65 -51.28
C VAL A 843 17.84 28.92 -50.89
N LEU A 844 18.51 30.07 -50.99
CA LEU A 844 17.94 31.40 -50.79
C LEU A 844 17.69 32.02 -52.16
N THR A 845 16.46 32.49 -52.40
CA THR A 845 16.05 33.11 -53.67
C THR A 845 15.69 34.58 -53.44
N ASP A 846 16.26 35.48 -54.23
CA ASP A 846 15.94 36.92 -54.25
C ASP A 846 14.60 37.19 -54.98
N ILE A 847 14.09 38.41 -54.91
CA ILE A 847 12.93 38.87 -55.70
C ILE A 847 13.17 38.87 -57.22
N GLU A 848 14.43 38.77 -57.65
CA GLU A 848 14.85 38.66 -59.05
C GLU A 848 15.10 37.21 -59.49
N ASP A 849 14.63 36.22 -58.71
CA ASP A 849 14.82 34.78 -58.93
C ASP A 849 16.30 34.32 -58.98
N GLU A 850 17.21 35.14 -58.46
CA GLU A 850 18.62 34.81 -58.30
C GLU A 850 18.85 33.96 -57.04
N GLU A 851 19.71 32.93 -57.12
CA GLU A 851 19.84 31.89 -56.09
C GLU A 851 21.22 31.84 -55.42
N CYS A 852 21.22 31.59 -54.11
CA CYS A 852 22.40 31.20 -53.36
C CYS A 852 22.12 29.91 -52.58
N SER A 853 22.97 28.90 -52.76
CA SER A 853 22.85 27.64 -52.05
C SER A 853 24.04 27.32 -51.14
N LEU A 854 23.77 26.67 -50.00
CA LEU A 854 24.79 26.18 -49.07
C LEU A 854 24.43 24.76 -48.63
N VAL A 855 25.39 23.85 -48.73
CA VAL A 855 25.27 22.46 -48.24
C VAL A 855 25.81 22.36 -46.82
N LEU A 856 25.00 21.78 -45.93
CA LEU A 856 25.28 21.56 -44.52
C LEU A 856 25.34 20.06 -44.25
N ASP A 857 26.41 19.61 -43.62
CA ASP A 857 26.67 18.18 -43.38
C ASP A 857 26.31 17.81 -41.95
N TYR A 858 25.54 16.75 -41.77
CA TYR A 858 25.18 16.19 -40.47
C TYR A 858 25.69 14.76 -40.36
N VAL A 859 26.59 14.55 -39.41
CA VAL A 859 27.07 13.22 -39.01
C VAL A 859 26.48 12.92 -37.64
N CYS A 860 25.72 11.83 -37.53
CA CYS A 860 25.05 11.46 -36.30
C CYS A 860 26.07 11.29 -35.15
N PRO A 861 25.90 11.97 -34.00
CA PRO A 861 26.81 11.84 -32.88
C PRO A 861 26.69 10.45 -32.24
N MET A 862 27.79 9.97 -31.66
CA MET A 862 27.83 8.67 -31.00
C MET A 862 26.96 8.64 -29.74
N ARG A 863 26.23 7.55 -29.56
CA ARG A 863 25.56 7.23 -28.30
C ARG A 863 26.43 6.34 -27.43
N LYS A 864 26.45 6.62 -26.13
CA LYS A 864 27.14 5.77 -25.16
C LYS A 864 26.49 4.40 -25.18
N GLN A 865 27.25 3.38 -25.60
CA GLN A 865 26.79 2.00 -25.57
C GLN A 865 26.90 1.44 -24.16
N LEU A 866 25.97 0.56 -23.79
CA LEU A 866 26.03 -0.19 -22.54
C LEU A 866 27.18 -1.19 -22.59
N GLY A 867 27.97 -1.27 -21.53
CA GLY A 867 29.13 -2.16 -21.45
C GLY A 867 29.24 -2.76 -20.06
N ALA A 868 30.17 -3.70 -19.89
CA ALA A 868 30.42 -4.34 -18.61
C ALA A 868 30.72 -3.30 -17.50
N GLY A 869 30.06 -3.46 -16.37
CA GLY A 869 30.34 -2.74 -15.13
C GLY A 869 31.62 -3.26 -14.47
N GLY A 870 32.18 -2.47 -13.56
CA GLY A 870 33.41 -2.85 -12.83
C GLY A 870 33.24 -4.08 -11.92
N ASP A 871 32.02 -4.34 -11.45
CA ASP A 871 31.68 -5.43 -10.52
C ASP A 871 31.03 -6.65 -11.23
N ASP A 872 31.00 -6.64 -12.57
CA ASP A 872 30.40 -7.72 -13.35
C ASP A 872 31.31 -8.96 -13.37
N ILE A 873 30.74 -10.10 -12.98
CA ILE A 873 31.30 -11.45 -13.18
C ILE A 873 31.23 -11.81 -14.67
N ALA A 874 30.10 -11.49 -15.31
CA ALA A 874 29.90 -11.72 -16.73
C ALA A 874 28.94 -10.68 -17.33
N PHE A 875 29.16 -10.36 -18.61
CA PHE A 875 28.35 -9.44 -19.37
C PHE A 875 27.97 -10.08 -20.70
N PHE A 876 26.66 -10.26 -20.92
CA PHE A 876 26.13 -10.84 -22.15
C PHE A 876 25.29 -9.79 -22.88
N TYR A 877 25.42 -9.72 -24.20
CA TYR A 877 24.67 -8.74 -24.97
C TYR A 877 24.33 -9.21 -26.37
N VAL A 878 23.34 -8.52 -26.95
CA VAL A 878 23.01 -8.55 -28.36
C VAL A 878 22.88 -7.11 -28.84
N ALA A 879 23.53 -6.80 -29.97
CA ALA A 879 23.47 -5.50 -30.61
C ALA A 879 22.55 -5.56 -31.84
N ASP A 880 21.68 -4.56 -31.96
CA ASP A 880 20.78 -4.39 -33.09
C ASP A 880 21.14 -3.11 -33.89
N PRO A 881 21.76 -3.24 -35.07
CA PRO A 881 22.11 -2.12 -35.95
C PRO A 881 20.91 -1.37 -36.53
N LEU A 882 19.70 -1.96 -36.54
CA LEU A 882 18.51 -1.31 -37.07
C LEU A 882 18.03 -0.22 -36.10
N THR A 883 17.88 -0.59 -34.82
CA THR A 883 17.43 0.30 -33.74
C THR A 883 18.58 1.05 -33.06
N TRP A 884 19.84 0.70 -33.37
CA TRP A 884 21.06 1.18 -32.71
C TRP A 884 21.07 0.94 -31.19
N GLN A 885 20.39 -0.12 -30.74
CA GLN A 885 20.27 -0.48 -29.32
C GLN A 885 21.13 -1.70 -28.97
N ARG A 886 21.56 -1.77 -27.71
CA ARG A 886 22.19 -2.94 -27.11
C ARG A 886 21.28 -3.48 -26.01
N TYR A 887 20.92 -4.75 -26.11
CA TYR A 887 20.18 -5.49 -25.10
C TYR A 887 21.20 -6.31 -24.32
N CYS A 888 21.32 -6.06 -23.01
CA CYS A 888 22.36 -6.72 -22.21
C CYS A 888 21.83 -7.26 -20.88
N VAL A 889 22.52 -8.27 -20.39
CA VAL A 889 22.34 -8.88 -19.08
C VAL A 889 23.69 -8.87 -18.36
N HIS A 890 23.68 -8.31 -17.17
CA HIS A 890 24.78 -8.24 -16.24
C HIS A 890 24.63 -9.34 -15.18
N VAL A 891 25.72 -10.03 -14.90
CA VAL A 891 25.85 -10.90 -13.73
C VAL A 891 26.94 -10.32 -12.87
N ALA A 892 26.62 -9.83 -11.68
CA ALA A 892 27.53 -9.10 -10.80
C ALA A 892 27.60 -9.72 -9.40
N HIS A 893 28.63 -9.37 -8.65
CA HIS A 893 28.71 -9.71 -7.23
C HIS A 893 27.72 -8.88 -6.40
N ASP A 894 26.96 -9.54 -5.52
CA ASP A 894 26.19 -8.82 -4.49
C ASP A 894 27.07 -8.53 -3.26
N SER A 895 26.81 -7.40 -2.63
CA SER A 895 27.42 -6.87 -1.41
C SER A 895 27.54 -7.85 -0.23
N LYS A 896 26.75 -8.93 -0.23
CA LYS A 896 26.71 -9.97 0.83
C LYS A 896 26.93 -11.37 0.27
N THR A 897 28.05 -11.61 -0.42
CA THR A 897 28.48 -12.95 -0.93
C THR A 897 27.51 -13.62 -1.90
N GLY A 898 26.58 -12.86 -2.48
CA GLY A 898 25.58 -13.33 -3.43
C GLY A 898 25.90 -12.99 -4.87
N VAL A 899 24.94 -13.25 -5.76
CA VAL A 899 25.00 -12.88 -7.17
C VAL A 899 23.78 -12.03 -7.52
N GLU A 900 24.01 -10.97 -8.28
CA GLU A 900 22.94 -10.14 -8.86
C GLU A 900 22.88 -10.40 -10.36
N ILE A 901 21.70 -10.73 -10.87
CA ILE A 901 21.44 -10.80 -12.32
C ILE A 901 20.51 -9.65 -12.67
N SER A 902 20.96 -8.75 -13.54
CA SER A 902 20.18 -7.60 -13.97
C SER A 902 20.20 -7.45 -15.48
N ASN A 903 19.12 -6.95 -16.05
CA ASN A 903 19.09 -6.58 -17.45
C ASN A 903 19.14 -5.06 -17.61
N GLU A 904 19.76 -4.60 -18.69
CA GLU A 904 19.81 -3.19 -19.05
C GLU A 904 19.56 -3.08 -20.56
N PHE A 905 18.76 -2.10 -20.95
CA PHE A 905 18.57 -1.75 -22.35
C PHE A 905 18.46 -0.23 -22.48
N SER A 906 19.13 0.31 -23.48
CA SER A 906 19.12 1.73 -23.77
C SER A 906 17.90 2.07 -24.62
N THR A 907 17.00 2.93 -24.12
CA THR A 907 16.11 3.68 -25.00
C THR A 907 16.72 5.02 -25.33
N ALA A 908 16.16 5.70 -26.32
CA ALA A 908 16.79 6.85 -26.91
C ALA A 908 17.02 8.06 -25.99
N ASP A 909 16.38 8.09 -24.83
CA ASP A 909 16.42 9.25 -23.93
C ASP A 909 16.56 8.88 -22.45
N ARG A 910 16.51 7.57 -22.13
CA ARG A 910 16.63 7.04 -20.78
C ARG A 910 17.27 5.66 -20.80
N VAL A 911 18.22 5.46 -19.88
CA VAL A 911 18.57 4.11 -19.41
C VAL A 911 17.41 3.67 -18.52
N THR A 912 16.58 2.76 -19.02
CA THR A 912 15.44 2.24 -18.27
C THR A 912 15.90 1.21 -17.25
N THR A 913 15.28 1.25 -16.08
CA THR A 913 15.66 0.60 -14.82
C THR A 913 16.09 -0.85 -14.94
N LYS A 914 17.26 -1.16 -14.36
CA LYS A 914 17.72 -2.52 -14.02
C LYS A 914 16.64 -3.25 -13.23
N GLN A 915 16.01 -4.29 -13.80
CA GLN A 915 15.38 -5.31 -12.96
C GLN A 915 16.51 -6.16 -12.39
N ALA A 916 16.99 -5.78 -11.21
CA ALA A 916 18.02 -6.49 -10.48
C ALA A 916 17.38 -7.60 -9.64
N HIS A 917 17.79 -8.85 -9.91
CA HIS A 917 17.40 -10.01 -9.15
C HIS A 917 18.59 -10.45 -8.27
N GLN A 918 18.43 -10.33 -6.95
CA GLN A 918 19.45 -10.69 -5.98
C GLN A 918 19.29 -12.15 -5.55
N PHE A 919 20.34 -12.93 -5.74
CA PHE A 919 20.46 -14.31 -5.30
C PHE A 919 21.44 -14.38 -4.14
N THR A 920 20.91 -14.32 -2.91
CA THR A 920 21.71 -14.52 -1.70
C THR A 920 22.09 -16.00 -1.53
N ALA A 921 23.07 -16.28 -0.69
CA ALA A 921 23.50 -17.65 -0.37
C ALA A 921 22.31 -18.56 0.02
N ASP A 922 21.38 -18.05 0.84
CA ASP A 922 20.19 -18.78 1.29
C ASP A 922 19.25 -19.14 0.13
N ILE A 923 19.03 -18.20 -0.80
CA ILE A 923 18.20 -18.44 -2.00
C ILE A 923 18.86 -19.49 -2.91
N MET A 924 20.17 -19.39 -3.11
CA MET A 924 20.92 -20.36 -3.92
C MET A 924 20.89 -21.76 -3.29
N LYS A 925 21.08 -21.89 -1.98
CA LYS A 925 20.94 -23.17 -1.27
C LYS A 925 19.53 -23.75 -1.40
N LYS A 926 18.49 -22.92 -1.33
CA LYS A 926 17.10 -23.34 -1.56
C LYS A 926 16.87 -23.92 -2.95
N ILE A 927 17.45 -23.29 -3.98
CA ILE A 927 17.38 -23.77 -5.37
C ILE A 927 18.03 -25.16 -5.47
N VAL A 928 19.22 -25.32 -4.90
CA VAL A 928 19.92 -26.62 -4.87
C VAL A 928 19.12 -27.68 -4.10
N TYR A 929 18.53 -27.33 -2.95
CA TYR A 929 17.71 -28.26 -2.17
C TYR A 929 16.53 -28.80 -2.99
N LYS A 930 15.79 -27.91 -3.67
CA LYS A 930 14.69 -28.31 -4.57
C LYS A 930 15.16 -29.18 -5.73
N ALA A 931 16.30 -28.85 -6.32
CA ALA A 931 16.93 -29.63 -7.39
C ALA A 931 17.35 -31.04 -6.94
N LEU A 932 17.82 -31.18 -5.69
CA LEU A 932 18.12 -32.50 -5.10
C LEU A 932 16.85 -33.33 -4.89
N GLN A 933 15.72 -32.70 -4.59
CA GLN A 933 14.43 -33.39 -4.47
C GLN A 933 13.86 -33.80 -5.84
N SER A 934 13.91 -32.92 -6.85
CA SER A 934 13.34 -33.20 -8.18
C SER A 934 14.27 -34.04 -9.06
N GLY A 935 15.59 -33.96 -8.84
CA GLY A 935 16.61 -34.55 -9.69
C GLY A 935 17.00 -33.68 -10.89
N ASP A 936 16.42 -32.48 -11.04
CA ASP A 936 16.71 -31.57 -12.14
C ASP A 936 18.02 -30.81 -11.89
N SER A 937 18.90 -30.79 -12.89
CA SER A 937 20.19 -30.11 -12.79
C SER A 937 20.25 -28.76 -13.50
N GLU A 938 19.31 -28.50 -14.41
CA GLU A 938 19.08 -27.20 -15.05
C GLU A 938 17.75 -26.65 -14.52
N VAL A 939 17.79 -25.63 -13.68
CA VAL A 939 16.61 -25.09 -13.01
C VAL A 939 16.31 -23.68 -13.51
N ASP A 940 15.09 -23.45 -13.97
CA ASP A 940 14.61 -22.12 -14.35
C ASP A 940 14.52 -21.24 -13.10
N LEU A 941 15.10 -20.05 -13.19
CA LEU A 941 15.09 -19.07 -12.11
C LEU A 941 13.79 -18.26 -12.07
N ASP A 942 12.88 -18.45 -13.04
CA ASP A 942 11.67 -17.66 -13.24
C ASP A 942 11.97 -16.16 -13.36
N ILE A 943 13.17 -15.83 -13.87
CA ILE A 943 13.59 -14.46 -14.18
C ILE A 943 13.82 -14.30 -15.67
N GLY A 944 13.47 -13.12 -16.16
CA GLY A 944 13.44 -12.87 -17.59
C GLY A 944 12.25 -12.02 -17.99
N LYS A 945 12.30 -11.48 -19.19
CA LYS A 945 11.18 -10.74 -19.78
C LYS A 945 10.91 -11.32 -21.15
N ASP A 946 9.69 -11.84 -21.36
CA ASP A 946 9.16 -12.15 -22.69
C ASP A 946 8.30 -10.93 -23.10
N ILE A 947 8.79 -10.08 -24.00
CA ILE A 947 8.00 -8.93 -24.50
C ILE A 947 7.17 -9.38 -25.71
N ASP A 948 5.90 -8.94 -25.75
CA ASP A 948 4.89 -9.18 -26.79
C ASP A 948 5.46 -9.42 -28.20
N ILE A 949 5.22 -10.63 -28.69
CA ILE A 949 5.41 -11.04 -30.08
C ILE A 949 4.45 -10.21 -30.95
N GLY A 950 4.98 -9.31 -31.79
CA GLY A 950 4.19 -8.45 -32.67
C GLY A 950 4.61 -6.97 -32.75
N LYS A 951 5.74 -6.59 -32.14
CA LYS A 951 6.40 -5.29 -32.34
C LYS A 951 7.85 -5.48 -32.81
N SER A 952 8.32 -4.60 -33.69
CA SER A 952 9.69 -4.61 -34.26
C SER A 952 10.81 -4.51 -33.21
N THR A 953 10.51 -4.09 -31.99
CA THR A 953 11.46 -3.95 -30.86
C THR A 953 11.39 -5.08 -29.82
N ALA A 954 10.65 -6.17 -30.09
CA ALA A 954 10.50 -7.28 -29.17
C ALA A 954 11.81 -8.06 -28.96
N TRP A 955 12.22 -8.21 -27.71
CA TRP A 955 13.36 -9.04 -27.28
C TRP A 955 12.96 -9.83 -26.04
N SER A 956 13.65 -10.95 -25.81
CA SER A 956 13.49 -11.74 -24.60
C SER A 956 14.82 -12.15 -24.00
N TRP A 957 14.81 -12.37 -22.69
CA TRP A 957 15.92 -13.01 -22.00
C TRP A 957 15.41 -13.90 -20.89
N LYS A 958 16.16 -14.97 -20.60
CA LYS A 958 15.92 -15.90 -19.49
C LYS A 958 17.23 -16.37 -18.89
N ALA A 959 17.19 -16.76 -17.62
CA ALA A 959 18.33 -17.30 -16.91
C ALA A 959 17.98 -18.60 -16.17
N TRP A 960 18.93 -19.53 -16.16
CA TRP A 960 18.83 -20.81 -15.45
C TRP A 960 20.02 -20.98 -14.50
N ALA A 961 19.80 -21.64 -13.38
CA ALA A 961 20.86 -22.11 -12.50
C ALA A 961 21.30 -23.51 -12.94
N LEU A 962 22.60 -23.69 -13.13
CA LEU A 962 23.20 -24.99 -13.40
C LEU A 962 23.75 -25.58 -12.10
N ILE A 963 23.22 -26.74 -11.73
CA ILE A 963 23.41 -27.35 -10.42
C ILE A 963 24.19 -28.64 -10.57
N ASP A 964 25.27 -28.74 -9.79
CA ASP A 964 26.00 -29.99 -9.61
C ASP A 964 25.35 -30.75 -8.46
N LEU A 965 24.59 -31.80 -8.78
CA LEU A 965 23.91 -32.63 -7.79
C LEU A 965 24.89 -33.48 -6.95
N SER A 966 26.09 -33.76 -7.46
CA SER A 966 27.14 -34.47 -6.71
C SER A 966 27.76 -33.56 -5.64
N CYS A 967 28.09 -32.33 -6.04
CA CYS A 967 28.68 -31.33 -5.17
C CYS A 967 27.66 -30.48 -4.40
N GLN A 968 26.36 -30.66 -4.65
CA GLN A 968 25.26 -29.91 -4.01
C GLN A 968 25.45 -28.39 -4.09
N ARG A 969 25.74 -27.87 -5.28
CA ARG A 969 25.96 -26.42 -5.49
C ARG A 969 25.52 -25.95 -6.86
N ILE A 970 25.21 -24.65 -6.94
CA ILE A 970 25.18 -23.94 -8.22
C ILE A 970 26.64 -23.71 -8.63
N TYR A 971 27.00 -24.11 -9.85
CA TYR A 971 28.34 -23.88 -10.39
C TYR A 971 28.36 -22.80 -11.47
N ALA A 972 27.24 -22.56 -12.16
CA ALA A 972 27.12 -21.49 -13.15
C ALA A 972 25.67 -21.05 -13.35
N PHE A 973 25.52 -19.85 -13.90
CA PHE A 973 24.27 -19.31 -14.42
C PHE A 973 24.32 -19.31 -15.94
N LYS A 974 23.30 -19.88 -16.56
CA LYS A 974 23.12 -19.89 -18.02
C LYS A 974 22.17 -18.79 -18.41
N ILE A 975 22.54 -17.96 -19.37
CA ILE A 975 21.75 -16.81 -19.81
C ILE A 975 21.52 -16.90 -21.31
N LEU A 976 20.26 -16.79 -21.73
CA LEU A 976 19.87 -16.74 -23.14
C LEU A 976 19.15 -15.42 -23.42
N ILE A 977 19.68 -14.65 -24.37
CA ILE A 977 19.08 -13.42 -24.90
C ILE A 977 18.66 -13.72 -26.34
N LYS A 978 17.44 -13.33 -26.73
CA LYS A 978 16.92 -13.43 -28.09
C LYS A 978 16.31 -12.10 -28.53
N LYS A 979 16.59 -11.70 -29.76
CA LYS A 979 15.93 -10.57 -30.44
C LYS A 979 15.38 -11.07 -31.76
N TYR A 980 14.06 -10.97 -31.89
CA TYR A 980 13.35 -11.29 -33.12
C TYR A 980 13.09 -10.00 -33.90
N ASN A 981 13.41 -10.01 -35.20
CA ASN A 981 13.21 -8.86 -36.07
C ASN A 981 12.31 -9.25 -37.25
N GLU A 982 11.16 -8.58 -37.39
CA GLU A 982 10.29 -8.79 -38.56
C GLU A 982 10.97 -8.28 -39.83
N GLY A 983 11.27 -9.19 -40.77
CA GLY A 983 11.87 -8.85 -42.06
C GLY A 983 13.38 -8.56 -42.03
N ALA A 984 14.06 -8.76 -40.89
CA ALA A 984 15.52 -8.66 -40.77
C ALA A 984 16.11 -9.88 -40.07
N GLN A 985 17.45 -9.90 -39.91
CA GLN A 985 18.14 -11.01 -39.27
C GLN A 985 17.88 -11.05 -37.76
N ASP A 986 17.59 -12.24 -37.25
CA ASP A 986 17.41 -12.51 -35.82
C ASP A 986 18.78 -12.62 -35.10
N TYR A 987 18.77 -12.28 -33.82
CA TYR A 987 19.98 -12.30 -33.00
C TYR A 987 19.77 -13.08 -31.70
N ALA A 988 20.83 -13.72 -31.23
CA ALA A 988 20.82 -14.39 -29.93
C ALA A 988 22.20 -14.45 -29.29
N CYS A 989 22.21 -14.52 -27.96
CA CYS A 989 23.41 -14.75 -27.16
C CYS A 989 23.10 -15.79 -26.08
N LEU A 990 23.85 -16.90 -26.07
CA LEU A 990 23.84 -17.90 -25.01
C LEU A 990 25.21 -17.90 -24.32
N GLY A 991 25.22 -17.58 -23.04
CA GLY A 991 26.44 -17.51 -22.26
C GLY A 991 26.30 -18.13 -20.87
N TYR A 992 27.45 -18.35 -20.24
CA TYR A 992 27.57 -19.00 -18.94
C TYR A 992 28.40 -18.12 -18.01
N ALA A 993 27.86 -17.77 -16.85
CA ALA A 993 28.55 -17.03 -15.80
C ALA A 993 28.92 -17.98 -14.66
N ALA A 994 30.18 -18.01 -14.25
CA ALA A 994 30.60 -18.83 -13.11
C ALA A 994 29.95 -18.35 -11.82
N CYS A 995 29.44 -19.27 -11.02
CA CYS A 995 28.89 -18.94 -9.70
C CYS A 995 30.05 -18.80 -8.69
N PRO A 996 30.21 -17.65 -8.03
CA PRO A 996 31.23 -17.47 -7.00
C PRO A 996 30.95 -18.34 -5.78
N GLU A 997 31.93 -18.46 -4.88
CA GLU A 997 31.73 -19.20 -3.64
C GLU A 997 30.77 -18.45 -2.71
N TYR A 998 29.67 -19.11 -2.34
CA TYR A 998 28.59 -18.51 -1.53
C TYR A 998 28.24 -19.33 -0.27
N CYS A 999 28.91 -20.47 -0.05
CA CYS A 999 28.64 -21.32 1.10
C CYS A 999 29.90 -22.04 1.59
N GLU A 1000 29.85 -22.48 2.85
CA GLU A 1000 30.87 -23.36 3.42
C GLU A 1000 30.79 -24.75 2.79
N PHE A 1001 31.95 -25.38 2.65
CA PHE A 1001 32.08 -26.70 2.06
C PHE A 1001 32.41 -27.76 3.10
N TYR A 1002 31.95 -28.99 2.87
CA TYR A 1002 32.55 -30.16 3.51
C TYR A 1002 34.02 -30.33 3.08
N ASP A 1003 34.84 -30.89 3.97
CA ASP A 1003 36.24 -31.23 3.67
C ASP A 1003 36.37 -32.34 2.61
N GLU A 1004 35.32 -33.16 2.45
CA GLU A 1004 35.23 -34.20 1.43
C GLU A 1004 35.13 -33.57 0.02
N MET A 1005 36.00 -34.02 -0.88
CA MET A 1005 35.94 -33.67 -2.31
C MET A 1005 35.13 -34.70 -3.09
N ARG A 1006 34.33 -34.22 -4.06
CA ARG A 1006 33.49 -35.06 -4.91
C ARG A 1006 33.77 -34.89 -6.40
N PRO A 1007 33.51 -35.91 -7.24
CA PRO A 1007 33.57 -35.75 -8.69
C PRO A 1007 32.49 -34.78 -9.17
N ILE A 1008 32.85 -33.92 -10.14
CA ILE A 1008 31.89 -33.00 -10.78
C ILE A 1008 30.83 -33.80 -11.52
N ARG A 1009 29.57 -33.36 -11.39
CA ARG A 1009 28.50 -33.75 -12.29
C ARG A 1009 27.92 -32.51 -12.96
N TYR A 1010 28.24 -32.31 -14.23
CA TYR A 1010 27.66 -31.23 -15.03
C TYR A 1010 26.15 -31.41 -15.19
N ALA A 1011 25.45 -30.29 -15.32
CA ALA A 1011 24.02 -30.27 -15.53
C ALA A 1011 23.67 -30.81 -16.92
N THR A 1012 22.58 -31.59 -17.01
CA THR A 1012 21.98 -31.96 -18.29
C THR A 1012 21.25 -30.74 -18.85
N GLU A 1013 21.83 -30.11 -19.87
CA GLU A 1013 21.25 -28.93 -20.51
C GLU A 1013 20.15 -29.33 -21.51
N MET A 1014 18.94 -28.82 -21.30
CA MET A 1014 17.78 -29.05 -22.15
C MET A 1014 17.65 -27.93 -23.19
N ILE A 1015 17.95 -26.69 -22.81
CA ILE A 1015 17.86 -25.52 -23.69
C ILE A 1015 19.13 -25.37 -24.52
N LYS A 1016 19.03 -25.24 -25.84
CA LYS A 1016 20.18 -25.04 -26.74
C LYS A 1016 20.15 -23.66 -27.40
N PHE A 1017 21.29 -23.25 -27.94
CA PHE A 1017 21.37 -22.07 -28.79
C PHE A 1017 20.44 -22.24 -30.01
N PRO A 1018 19.65 -21.22 -30.38
CA PRO A 1018 18.78 -21.30 -31.55
C PRO A 1018 19.59 -21.41 -32.85
N GLU A 1019 19.05 -22.13 -33.84
CA GLU A 1019 19.66 -22.18 -35.18
C GLU A 1019 19.46 -20.84 -35.88
N LEU A 1020 20.54 -20.06 -36.03
CA LEU A 1020 20.55 -18.73 -36.63
C LEU A 1020 21.68 -18.62 -37.66
N ASP A 1021 21.42 -17.88 -38.74
CA ASP A 1021 22.43 -17.55 -39.75
C ASP A 1021 23.47 -16.55 -39.19
N PRO A 1022 24.74 -16.60 -39.65
CA PRO A 1022 25.77 -15.66 -39.20
C PRO A 1022 25.48 -14.23 -39.68
N TYR A 1023 25.77 -13.23 -38.85
CA TYR A 1023 25.55 -11.82 -39.18
C TYR A 1023 26.48 -11.35 -40.30
N VAL A 1024 25.91 -10.73 -41.34
CA VAL A 1024 26.65 -10.10 -42.43
C VAL A 1024 26.32 -8.60 -42.45
N ALA A 1025 27.32 -7.76 -42.16
CA ALA A 1025 27.15 -6.32 -42.18
C ALA A 1025 27.00 -5.79 -43.62
N SER A 1026 25.97 -4.99 -43.88
CA SER A 1026 25.84 -4.25 -45.13
C SER A 1026 26.95 -3.18 -45.24
N PRO A 1027 27.57 -3.00 -46.43
CA PRO A 1027 28.57 -1.96 -46.61
C PRO A 1027 27.92 -0.58 -46.47
N VAL A 1028 28.46 0.24 -45.56
CA VAL A 1028 27.96 1.60 -45.30
C VAL A 1028 28.79 2.60 -46.09
N ILE A 1029 28.15 3.38 -46.96
CA ILE A 1029 28.78 4.50 -47.67
C ILE A 1029 28.84 5.70 -46.73
N LEU A 1030 30.05 6.12 -46.37
CA LEU A 1030 30.26 7.22 -45.43
C LEU A 1030 30.49 8.56 -46.11
N ASP A 1031 30.97 8.60 -47.36
CA ASP A 1031 31.23 9.84 -48.08
C ASP A 1031 31.12 9.69 -49.60
N ASP A 1032 30.96 10.82 -50.31
CA ASP A 1032 30.94 10.92 -51.77
C ASP A 1032 31.42 12.31 -52.27
N GLU A 1033 31.73 12.41 -53.57
CA GLU A 1033 32.23 13.63 -54.23
C GLU A 1033 31.12 14.50 -54.86
N PHE A 1034 29.84 14.16 -54.66
CA PHE A 1034 28.72 14.77 -55.40
C PHE A 1034 28.59 16.29 -55.22
N ASP A 1035 28.86 16.79 -54.01
CA ASP A 1035 28.74 18.22 -53.65
C ASP A 1035 30.09 18.96 -53.72
N ASP A 1036 31.14 18.30 -54.20
CA ASP A 1036 32.46 18.91 -54.36
C ASP A 1036 32.49 19.76 -55.64
N PHE A 1037 32.66 21.06 -55.45
CA PHE A 1037 32.71 22.01 -56.55
C PHE A 1037 33.94 21.77 -57.44
N VAL A 1038 33.72 21.38 -58.70
CA VAL A 1038 34.73 21.36 -59.76
C VAL A 1038 34.61 22.67 -60.55
N PRO A 1039 35.61 23.58 -60.52
CA PRO A 1039 35.57 24.78 -61.35
C PRO A 1039 35.57 24.41 -62.83
N GLU A 1040 34.72 25.05 -63.64
CA GLU A 1040 34.88 25.01 -65.10
C GLU A 1040 36.23 25.65 -65.45
N VAL A 1041 37.11 24.88 -66.10
CA VAL A 1041 38.34 25.42 -66.69
C VAL A 1041 37.92 26.37 -67.81
N PRO A 1042 38.32 27.65 -67.81
CA PRO A 1042 37.92 28.56 -68.87
C PRO A 1042 38.50 28.10 -70.20
N ASP A 1043 37.65 27.95 -71.23
CA ASP A 1043 38.08 27.78 -72.60
C ASP A 1043 39.05 28.91 -72.99
N THR A 1044 40.22 28.52 -73.48
CA THR A 1044 41.27 29.42 -73.97
C THR A 1044 40.71 30.41 -75.00
N VAL A 1045 40.63 31.68 -74.60
CA VAL A 1045 40.38 32.80 -75.51
C VAL A 1045 41.55 32.91 -76.50
N GLN A 1046 41.25 32.72 -77.79
CA GLN A 1046 42.15 33.07 -78.88
C GLN A 1046 42.42 34.57 -78.88
N THR A 1047 43.70 34.92 -78.79
CA THR A 1047 44.23 36.28 -78.96
C THR A 1047 44.14 36.72 -80.42
N GLY A 1048 43.55 37.89 -80.67
CA GLY A 1048 43.70 38.66 -81.91
C GLY A 1048 45.10 39.27 -82.08
N PRO A 1049 45.39 39.90 -83.23
CA PRO A 1049 46.60 39.65 -84.00
C PRO A 1049 47.82 40.46 -83.56
N SER A 1050 48.99 39.82 -83.65
CA SER A 1050 50.28 40.48 -83.80
C SER A 1050 50.96 39.93 -85.06
N ALA A 1051 51.27 40.82 -86.01
CA ALA A 1051 52.24 40.60 -87.08
C ALA A 1051 53.43 41.55 -86.84
N PRO A 1052 54.61 41.36 -87.47
CA PRO A 1052 55.07 40.25 -88.31
C PRO A 1052 56.44 39.66 -87.85
N GLU A 1053 56.84 38.49 -88.37
CA GLU A 1053 58.12 38.31 -89.11
C GLU A 1053 58.41 36.85 -89.50
N SER A 1054 58.96 36.72 -90.71
CA SER A 1054 59.79 35.66 -91.31
C SER A 1054 59.26 34.23 -91.53
N ASP A 1055 58.89 34.01 -92.81
CA ASP A 1055 59.60 33.14 -93.78
C ASP A 1055 59.41 31.60 -93.74
N GLY A 1056 59.28 31.01 -94.94
CA GLY A 1056 59.64 29.60 -95.17
C GLY A 1056 58.55 28.59 -95.57
N ARG A 1057 58.05 28.69 -96.82
CA ARG A 1057 58.02 27.64 -97.87
C ARG A 1057 57.59 26.17 -97.60
N LEU A 1058 57.00 25.59 -98.66
CA LEU A 1058 56.68 24.18 -99.00
C LEU A 1058 55.49 23.53 -98.29
N GLU A 1059 54.69 22.64 -98.89
CA GLU A 1059 54.31 22.32 -100.27
C GLU A 1059 53.23 21.22 -100.15
N SER A 1060 52.27 21.22 -101.10
CA SER A 1060 51.50 20.06 -101.57
C SER A 1060 50.46 19.42 -100.63
N LYS A 1061 49.31 18.90 -101.06
CA LYS A 1061 48.58 18.80 -102.34
C LYS A 1061 47.18 18.27 -101.92
N VAL A 1062 46.06 18.91 -102.28
CA VAL A 1062 45.33 18.76 -103.56
C VAL A 1062 44.31 17.60 -103.52
N ASP A 1063 43.07 18.02 -103.79
CA ASP A 1063 41.94 17.40 -104.48
C ASP A 1063 41.24 16.14 -103.91
N ASP A 1064 39.93 16.28 -103.67
CA ASP A 1064 38.88 15.91 -104.65
C ASP A 1064 37.51 16.36 -104.06
N PHE A 1065 36.89 17.45 -104.49
CA PHE A 1065 36.03 17.61 -105.68
C PHE A 1065 34.95 16.53 -105.93
N VAL A 1066 33.72 16.85 -105.46
CA VAL A 1066 32.50 16.98 -106.29
C VAL A 1066 31.69 15.73 -106.69
N GLN A 1067 30.36 15.94 -106.61
CA GLN A 1067 29.23 15.33 -107.33
C GLN A 1067 28.62 14.01 -106.82
N ALA A 1068 27.36 14.09 -106.36
CA ALA A 1068 26.16 13.92 -107.20
C ALA A 1068 24.89 13.98 -106.30
N TYR A 1069 24.12 15.06 -106.32
CA TYR A 1069 22.96 15.36 -107.19
C TYR A 1069 21.59 14.73 -106.78
N LYS A 1070 20.69 15.65 -106.37
CA LYS A 1070 19.22 15.78 -106.63
C LYS A 1070 18.18 14.87 -105.93
N ALA A 1071 17.41 15.50 -105.02
CA ALA A 1071 15.95 15.78 -104.96
C ALA A 1071 14.89 14.69 -105.35
N PRO A 1072 13.61 14.69 -104.86
CA PRO A 1072 12.85 15.80 -104.22
C PRO A 1072 11.93 15.45 -102.99
N ILE A 1073 11.47 16.52 -102.32
CA ILE A 1073 10.16 16.81 -101.65
C ILE A 1073 9.27 15.65 -101.17
N ILE A 1074 8.80 15.69 -99.90
CA ILE A 1074 7.39 15.45 -99.48
C ILE A 1074 7.19 16.01 -98.05
N VAL A 1075 6.18 16.87 -97.89
CA VAL A 1075 5.53 17.16 -96.61
C VAL A 1075 4.51 16.04 -96.36
N GLN A 1076 4.66 15.29 -95.27
CA GLN A 1076 3.60 14.44 -94.74
C GLN A 1076 3.35 14.74 -93.27
N THR A 1077 2.13 15.20 -93.03
CA THR A 1077 1.43 15.41 -91.77
C THR A 1077 1.18 14.08 -91.05
N GLY A 1078 1.32 14.10 -89.71
CA GLY A 1078 0.63 13.20 -88.79
C GLY A 1078 1.53 12.25 -87.99
N SER A 1079 1.80 12.58 -86.72
CA SER A 1079 2.16 11.57 -85.70
C SER A 1079 0.97 11.35 -84.76
N PRO A 1080 0.45 10.11 -84.62
CA PRO A 1080 -0.67 9.75 -83.75
C PRO A 1080 -0.41 9.92 -82.25
N ALA A 1081 0.84 10.17 -81.85
CA ALA A 1081 1.24 10.18 -80.44
C ALA A 1081 0.77 11.43 -79.68
N LEU A 1082 0.64 12.58 -80.35
CA LEU A 1082 0.25 13.83 -79.69
C LEU A 1082 -1.26 13.90 -79.39
N LEU A 1083 -2.08 13.30 -80.25
CA LEU A 1083 -3.54 13.21 -80.07
C LEU A 1083 -3.93 12.25 -78.93
N ALA A 1084 -3.18 11.15 -78.74
CA ALA A 1084 -3.42 10.19 -77.66
C ALA A 1084 -3.09 10.76 -76.26
N VAL A 1085 -2.12 11.68 -76.17
CA VAL A 1085 -1.77 12.37 -74.92
C VAL A 1085 -2.82 13.41 -74.56
N LEU A 1086 -3.32 14.17 -75.54
CA LEU A 1086 -4.40 15.13 -75.35
C LEU A 1086 -5.73 14.47 -74.96
N GLU A 1087 -6.09 13.31 -75.55
CA GLU A 1087 -7.27 12.54 -75.13
C GLU A 1087 -7.14 11.97 -73.71
N LYS A 1088 -5.94 11.55 -73.30
CA LYS A 1088 -5.69 11.09 -71.92
C LYS A 1088 -5.81 12.21 -70.90
N MET A 1089 -5.32 13.41 -71.23
CA MET A 1089 -5.44 14.58 -70.35
C MET A 1089 -6.90 15.04 -70.22
N ASN A 1090 -7.68 15.02 -71.30
CA ASN A 1090 -9.10 15.38 -71.24
C ASN A 1090 -9.91 14.38 -70.40
N LYS A 1091 -9.68 13.07 -70.52
CA LYS A 1091 -10.33 12.08 -69.65
C LYS A 1091 -9.95 12.23 -68.18
N HIS A 1092 -8.72 12.67 -67.89
CA HIS A 1092 -8.29 12.89 -66.52
C HIS A 1092 -8.94 14.13 -65.91
N LEU A 1093 -9.13 15.20 -66.70
CA LEU A 1093 -9.86 16.39 -66.28
C LEU A 1093 -11.35 16.12 -66.05
N GLU A 1094 -12.00 15.33 -66.92
CA GLU A 1094 -13.40 14.90 -66.72
C GLU A 1094 -13.57 14.07 -65.43
N SER A 1095 -12.61 13.19 -65.13
CA SER A 1095 -12.63 12.39 -63.88
C SER A 1095 -12.43 13.23 -62.62
N ILE A 1096 -11.69 14.34 -62.70
CA ILE A 1096 -11.48 15.26 -61.57
C ILE A 1096 -12.78 16.06 -61.33
N ASP A 1097 -13.45 16.49 -62.39
CA ASP A 1097 -14.70 17.26 -62.30
C ASP A 1097 -15.87 16.41 -61.76
N GLU A 1098 -15.93 15.12 -62.12
CA GLU A 1098 -16.87 14.15 -61.53
C GLU A 1098 -16.60 13.90 -60.03
N ASN A 1099 -15.34 13.81 -59.62
CA ASN A 1099 -14.97 13.60 -58.22
C ASN A 1099 -15.25 14.84 -57.35
N LEU A 1100 -14.99 16.04 -57.87
CA LEU A 1100 -15.34 17.30 -57.20
C LEU A 1100 -16.86 17.45 -57.08
N SER A 1101 -17.61 17.08 -58.12
CA SER A 1101 -19.08 17.06 -58.09
C SER A 1101 -19.64 16.05 -57.07
N ARG A 1102 -18.96 14.90 -56.88
CA ARG A 1102 -19.33 13.90 -55.88
C ARG A 1102 -19.05 14.38 -54.46
N GLN A 1103 -17.90 15.02 -54.22
CA GLN A 1103 -17.59 15.61 -52.91
C GLN A 1103 -18.54 16.75 -52.54
N ALA A 1104 -18.95 17.57 -53.52
CA ALA A 1104 -19.95 18.62 -53.29
C ALA A 1104 -21.31 18.03 -52.85
N ARG A 1105 -21.75 16.93 -53.48
CA ARG A 1105 -22.99 16.22 -53.08
C ARG A 1105 -22.88 15.54 -51.71
N GLU A 1106 -21.74 14.94 -51.39
CA GLU A 1106 -21.50 14.34 -50.07
C GLU A 1106 -21.48 15.40 -48.95
N GLN A 1107 -21.02 16.62 -49.23
CA GLN A 1107 -21.10 17.74 -48.29
C GLN A 1107 -22.52 18.30 -48.12
N GLU A 1108 -23.32 18.36 -49.19
CA GLU A 1108 -24.74 18.75 -49.09
C GLU A 1108 -25.57 17.70 -48.32
N GLU A 1109 -25.34 16.40 -48.54
CA GLU A 1109 -26.03 15.32 -47.82
C GLU A 1109 -25.66 15.31 -46.33
N ASN A 1110 -24.40 15.52 -45.98
CA ASN A 1110 -23.96 15.64 -44.59
C ASN A 1110 -24.53 16.89 -43.89
N SER A 1111 -24.68 18.00 -44.62
CA SER A 1111 -25.28 19.23 -44.09
C SER A 1111 -26.77 19.04 -43.80
N ASN A 1112 -27.51 18.39 -44.70
CA ASN A 1112 -28.93 18.06 -44.52
C ASN A 1112 -29.16 16.99 -43.43
N SER A 1113 -28.24 16.03 -43.28
CA SER A 1113 -28.25 15.06 -42.18
C SER A 1113 -28.06 15.74 -40.81
N ASN A 1114 -27.20 16.75 -40.72
CA ASN A 1114 -26.98 17.47 -39.47
C ASN A 1114 -28.15 18.41 -39.13
N LEU A 1115 -28.74 19.08 -40.13
CA LEU A 1115 -29.94 19.91 -39.94
C LEU A 1115 -31.15 19.09 -39.50
N SER A 1116 -31.36 17.89 -40.05
CA SER A 1116 -32.44 16.99 -39.63
C SER A 1116 -32.24 16.42 -38.21
N ARG A 1117 -30.99 16.21 -37.77
CA ARG A 1117 -30.66 15.84 -36.39
C ARG A 1117 -30.92 16.97 -35.40
N ILE A 1118 -30.61 18.21 -35.77
CA ILE A 1118 -30.88 19.40 -34.96
C ILE A 1118 -32.38 19.66 -34.86
N ALA A 1119 -33.15 19.50 -35.94
CA ALA A 1119 -34.61 19.61 -35.93
C ALA A 1119 -35.25 18.57 -34.99
N ARG A 1120 -34.74 17.33 -34.98
CA ARG A 1120 -35.20 16.25 -34.08
C ARG A 1120 -34.88 16.53 -32.61
N ALA A 1121 -33.71 17.12 -32.34
CA ALA A 1121 -33.33 17.52 -30.99
C ALA A 1121 -34.20 18.68 -30.46
N LEU A 1122 -34.60 19.61 -31.34
CA LEU A 1122 -35.53 20.69 -31.01
C LEU A 1122 -36.97 20.21 -30.78
N GLU A 1123 -37.45 19.21 -31.52
CA GLU A 1123 -38.76 18.57 -31.25
C GLU A 1123 -38.78 17.84 -29.91
N GLN A 1124 -37.70 17.17 -29.52
CA GLN A 1124 -37.60 16.47 -28.23
C GLN A 1124 -37.59 17.42 -27.02
N LEU A 1125 -37.07 18.65 -27.17
CA LEU A 1125 -37.11 19.67 -26.13
C LEU A 1125 -38.51 20.29 -25.93
N SER A 1126 -39.43 20.10 -26.88
CA SER A 1126 -40.79 20.66 -26.82
C SER A 1126 -41.83 19.76 -26.14
N HIS A 1127 -41.48 18.53 -25.75
CA HIS A 1127 -42.42 17.55 -25.18
C HIS A 1127 -42.13 17.13 -23.73
N GLY A 1128 -41.18 17.78 -23.06
CA GLY A 1128 -40.89 17.59 -21.63
C GLY A 1128 -41.62 18.59 -20.73
N SER A 1129 -42.93 18.75 -20.89
CA SER A 1129 -43.77 19.58 -20.00
C SER A 1129 -45.10 18.87 -19.75
N ARG A 1130 -45.11 17.93 -18.79
CA ARG A 1130 -46.26 17.44 -17.99
C ARG A 1130 -45.89 16.09 -17.34
N PHE A 1131 -45.45 16.14 -16.10
CA PHE A 1131 -46.10 15.58 -14.90
C PHE A 1131 -45.14 15.64 -13.71
#